data_AF-A0A6A5QDY0-F1
#
_entry.id   AF-A0A6A5QDY0-F1
#
_cell.length_a   1.000
_cell.length_b   1.000
_cell.length_c   1.000
_cell.angle_alpha   90.00
_cell.angle_beta   90.00
_cell.angle_gamma   90.00
#
_symmetry.space_group_name_H-M   'P 1'
#
loop_
_entity.id
_entity.type
_entity.pdbx_description
1 polymer ?
#
loop_
_entity_poly.entity_id
_entity_poly.type
_entity_poly.pdbx_seq_one_letter_code
_entity_poly.pdbx_strand_id
1 'polypeptide(L)'
;MHQQLHTWGPAFGLPSIEPECIATIAYCQHVIPKGQWALIADHDTTVGPTGSLPILYDDGVATATGFEDIVAYLRNHVEVTNDLDATLTDQQLTDRTAFIAFLQSTATPLIDLSLYVSAENYNTSTSFAYTAMLPWYANYTVPPKRREIARARIAHMGLSSLAVDTTADEGFAPGRGTASSEYEAAKRGAGIPTDGKPNALRMGRGKGIGGFLGTPVYAARFKLDALSKELLEPLADLLGHADYLITGKQISSLDCLAYGYLSLLLYPALPQAWLKEMIQTKFPRLASYVGRVRSEVFANEEVDSAQVWSISNGSSTARSGTMLPWQNKSQSLATAAWSGVREIVGNMPMISTLVQSTPIAHVESLQTSKPIHSSLPSPAFVKTMRSSRAPTASQIQNPPPPSSSTKSGRFFGKANIGHTFRHKSAGAFGPDLAKKLSQLVKMEKNVMRSMELVSRERMEVAQQLSIWGEACDDDVSDVTDKLGVLIYEIGELEDQYVDRYDQYRVTIKSIRNIEASVQPSRDRKQKITDQIAQLKYKEPNSPKIVVLEQELVRAEAESLVAEAQLSNITREKLKAAFTYQFDAMREHCEKLAIIAGFGKHLLELIDDNPVTPGETRQAYDGYEASKAIIQDCEDALTNWVSQNASVSSKLSQRSRTLSQRRRNATRRGDGVDLSGQDQPLDSRESGLWIPASEHQGNGYEDRDDLDDDVNSTIASEHQRGREDERVIAA
;
A
#
# COMPACT_ATOMS: atom_id res chain seq x y z
N MET A 1 -25.24 -34.45 -24.78
CA MET A 1 -25.09 -33.85 -23.45
C MET A 1 -25.84 -32.55 -23.53
N HIS A 2 -26.98 -32.47 -22.84
CA HIS A 2 -27.90 -31.34 -22.95
C HIS A 2 -27.43 -30.18 -22.05
N GLN A 3 -26.91 -30.48 -20.85
CA GLN A 3 -26.39 -29.45 -19.94
C GLN A 3 -24.85 -29.35 -19.92
N GLN A 4 -24.32 -28.13 -19.95
CA GLN A 4 -22.89 -27.82 -19.74
C GLN A 4 -22.75 -26.77 -18.64
N LEU A 5 -21.98 -27.08 -17.59
CA LEU A 5 -21.71 -26.17 -16.49
C LEU A 5 -20.32 -25.54 -16.66
N HIS A 6 -20.27 -24.23 -16.84
CA HIS A 6 -19.03 -23.46 -16.88
C HIS A 6 -18.69 -22.98 -15.46
N THR A 7 -17.50 -23.31 -14.99
CA THR A 7 -17.02 -22.99 -13.63
C THR A 7 -15.57 -22.56 -13.63
N TRP A 8 -15.12 -21.91 -12.55
CA TRP A 8 -13.68 -21.70 -12.36
C TRP A 8 -12.93 -23.02 -12.22
N GLY A 9 -11.70 -23.05 -12.70
CA GLY A 9 -10.86 -24.25 -12.62
C GLY A 9 -10.58 -24.73 -11.20
N PRO A 10 -10.19 -26.01 -11.04
CA PRO A 10 -9.90 -26.62 -9.74
C PRO A 10 -8.68 -25.99 -9.05
N ALA A 11 -8.75 -25.95 -7.72
CA ALA A 11 -7.69 -25.45 -6.85
C ALA A 11 -7.76 -26.14 -5.48
N PHE A 12 -6.61 -26.27 -4.80
CA PHE A 12 -6.55 -26.78 -3.43
C PHE A 12 -7.15 -28.20 -3.22
N GLY A 13 -7.15 -29.03 -4.27
CA GLY A 13 -7.80 -30.35 -4.26
C GLY A 13 -9.34 -30.30 -4.36
N LEU A 14 -9.91 -29.11 -4.53
CA LEU A 14 -11.34 -28.85 -4.74
C LEU A 14 -11.63 -28.67 -6.24
N PRO A 15 -12.88 -28.93 -6.68
CA PRO A 15 -13.25 -28.84 -8.08
C PRO A 15 -13.25 -27.40 -8.64
N SER A 16 -13.19 -26.38 -7.78
CA SER A 16 -13.09 -24.97 -8.17
C SER A 16 -12.40 -24.11 -7.11
N ILE A 17 -11.92 -22.92 -7.46
CA ILE A 17 -11.40 -21.90 -6.53
C ILE A 17 -12.47 -20.99 -5.94
N GLU A 18 -13.69 -21.00 -6.52
CA GLU A 18 -14.81 -20.17 -6.05
C GLU A 18 -15.87 -20.98 -5.31
N PRO A 19 -16.43 -20.45 -4.20
CA PRO A 19 -17.36 -21.19 -3.34
C PRO A 19 -18.65 -21.57 -4.07
N GLU A 20 -19.26 -20.63 -4.81
CA GLU A 20 -20.49 -20.90 -5.57
C GLU A 20 -20.27 -21.93 -6.68
N CYS A 21 -19.10 -21.93 -7.33
CA CYS A 21 -18.77 -22.95 -8.33
C CYS A 21 -18.67 -24.34 -7.70
N ILE A 22 -18.02 -24.47 -6.54
CA ILE A 22 -17.97 -25.76 -5.81
C ILE A 22 -19.38 -26.20 -5.42
N ALA A 23 -20.20 -25.28 -4.92
CA ALA A 23 -21.57 -25.54 -4.51
C ALA A 23 -22.44 -26.04 -5.67
N THR A 24 -22.38 -25.37 -6.82
CA THR A 24 -23.15 -25.77 -8.01
C THR A 24 -22.68 -27.13 -8.55
N ILE A 25 -21.37 -27.41 -8.53
CA ILE A 25 -20.85 -28.73 -8.92
C ILE A 25 -21.39 -29.82 -7.98
N ALA A 26 -21.40 -29.56 -6.67
CA ALA A 26 -21.96 -30.49 -5.69
C ALA A 26 -23.46 -30.74 -5.92
N TYR A 27 -24.22 -29.68 -6.21
CA TYR A 27 -25.65 -29.76 -6.51
C TYR A 27 -25.91 -30.56 -7.80
N CYS A 28 -25.23 -30.22 -8.91
CA CYS A 28 -25.39 -30.91 -10.19
C CYS A 28 -25.02 -32.40 -10.10
N GLN A 29 -24.01 -32.77 -9.32
CA GLN A 29 -23.60 -34.16 -9.12
C GLN A 29 -24.69 -35.03 -8.47
N HIS A 30 -25.54 -34.43 -7.62
CA HIS A 30 -26.66 -35.13 -6.96
C HIS A 30 -27.95 -35.15 -7.78
N VAL A 31 -28.19 -34.08 -8.53
CA VAL A 31 -29.48 -33.78 -9.15
C VAL A 31 -29.54 -34.24 -10.61
N ILE A 32 -28.41 -34.21 -11.32
CA ILE A 32 -28.31 -34.60 -12.72
C ILE A 32 -27.70 -36.00 -12.84
N PRO A 33 -28.37 -36.96 -13.52
CA PRO A 33 -27.83 -38.29 -13.76
C PRO A 33 -26.45 -38.29 -14.45
N LYS A 34 -25.60 -39.26 -14.08
CA LYS A 34 -24.26 -39.42 -14.66
C LYS A 34 -24.34 -39.56 -16.19
N GLY A 35 -23.57 -38.74 -16.90
CA GLY A 35 -23.47 -38.76 -18.36
C GLY A 35 -24.40 -37.79 -19.11
N GLN A 36 -25.32 -37.10 -18.40
CA GLN A 36 -26.22 -36.12 -19.01
C GLN A 36 -25.68 -34.68 -18.98
N TRP A 37 -24.70 -34.40 -18.11
CA TRP A 37 -24.05 -33.11 -17.99
C TRP A 37 -22.54 -33.18 -18.21
N ALA A 38 -21.95 -32.03 -18.55
CA ALA A 38 -20.51 -31.84 -18.68
C ALA A 38 -20.03 -30.64 -17.86
N LEU A 39 -18.81 -30.71 -17.37
CA LEU A 39 -18.15 -29.66 -16.59
C LEU A 39 -17.01 -29.04 -17.40
N ILE A 40 -17.05 -27.72 -17.58
CA ILE A 40 -16.09 -26.96 -18.37
C ILE A 40 -15.38 -25.96 -17.45
N ALA A 41 -14.05 -26.06 -17.38
CA ALA A 41 -13.22 -25.07 -16.70
C ALA A 41 -13.10 -23.83 -17.58
N ASP A 42 -13.63 -22.70 -17.10
CA ASP A 42 -13.58 -21.41 -17.76
C ASP A 42 -13.00 -20.33 -16.83
N HIS A 43 -12.55 -19.24 -17.43
CA HIS A 43 -12.05 -18.05 -16.74
C HIS A 43 -12.62 -16.76 -17.32
N ASP A 44 -13.27 -16.84 -18.48
CA ASP A 44 -13.94 -15.70 -19.08
C ASP A 44 -15.31 -15.51 -18.44
N THR A 45 -15.46 -14.43 -17.67
CA THR A 45 -16.72 -14.10 -17.01
C THR A 45 -17.66 -13.28 -17.90
N THR A 46 -17.25 -12.91 -19.12
CA THR A 46 -18.02 -12.05 -20.03
C THR A 46 -19.10 -12.79 -20.83
N VAL A 47 -19.17 -14.12 -20.70
CA VAL A 47 -20.07 -14.98 -21.48
C VAL A 47 -21.48 -15.08 -20.84
N GLY A 48 -21.71 -14.49 -19.66
CA GLY A 48 -23.00 -14.53 -18.96
C GLY A 48 -23.66 -13.15 -18.79
N PRO A 49 -25.00 -13.09 -18.58
CA PRO A 49 -25.78 -11.86 -18.38
C PRO A 49 -25.33 -11.03 -17.17
N THR A 50 -24.82 -11.66 -16.11
CA THR A 50 -24.41 -11.02 -14.85
C THR A 50 -22.91 -10.83 -14.70
N GLY A 51 -22.10 -11.36 -15.63
CA GLY A 51 -20.65 -11.20 -15.59
C GLY A 51 -19.90 -12.03 -14.55
N SER A 52 -20.50 -13.12 -14.03
CA SER A 52 -19.93 -14.02 -13.01
C SER A 52 -20.15 -15.51 -13.33
N LEU A 53 -19.19 -16.37 -12.93
CA LEU A 53 -19.32 -17.83 -12.93
C LEU A 53 -19.83 -18.30 -11.55
N PRO A 54 -20.63 -19.37 -11.44
CA PRO A 54 -20.93 -20.39 -12.45
C PRO A 54 -22.04 -20.02 -13.45
N ILE A 55 -22.00 -20.61 -14.65
CA ILE A 55 -23.02 -20.44 -15.70
C ILE A 55 -23.47 -21.82 -16.20
N LEU A 56 -24.78 -22.06 -16.25
CA LEU A 56 -25.35 -23.26 -16.83
C LEU A 56 -25.81 -22.99 -18.27
N TYR A 57 -25.34 -23.82 -19.19
CA TYR A 57 -25.80 -23.87 -20.57
C TYR A 57 -26.71 -25.08 -20.75
N ASP A 58 -27.87 -24.85 -21.36
CA ASP A 58 -28.77 -25.90 -21.80
C ASP A 58 -28.89 -25.83 -23.33
N ASP A 59 -28.56 -26.93 -24.01
CA ASP A 59 -28.47 -27.03 -25.47
C ASP A 59 -27.67 -25.89 -26.15
N GLY A 60 -26.63 -25.40 -25.47
CA GLY A 60 -25.74 -24.35 -25.96
C GLY A 60 -26.21 -22.91 -25.72
N VAL A 61 -27.33 -22.71 -25.02
CA VAL A 61 -27.82 -21.39 -24.59
C VAL A 61 -27.47 -21.16 -23.12
N ALA A 62 -26.93 -19.98 -22.77
CA ALA A 62 -26.66 -19.61 -21.39
C ALA A 62 -27.99 -19.30 -20.67
N THR A 63 -28.46 -20.22 -19.82
CA THR A 63 -29.83 -20.19 -19.28
C THR A 63 -29.91 -19.64 -17.86
N ALA A 64 -28.90 -19.91 -17.01
CA ALA A 64 -28.88 -19.46 -15.62
C ALA A 64 -27.45 -19.13 -15.16
N THR A 65 -27.31 -18.14 -14.27
CA THR A 65 -26.01 -17.68 -13.73
C THR A 65 -26.05 -17.55 -12.22
N GLY A 66 -25.00 -18.03 -11.53
CA GLY A 66 -24.96 -18.04 -10.07
C GLY A 66 -25.69 -19.24 -9.48
N PHE A 67 -25.37 -19.55 -8.22
CA PHE A 67 -25.87 -20.78 -7.58
C PHE A 67 -27.41 -20.82 -7.50
N GLU A 68 -28.04 -19.74 -7.05
CA GLU A 68 -29.49 -19.69 -6.78
C GLU A 68 -30.33 -19.85 -8.05
N ASP A 69 -29.99 -19.11 -9.12
CA ASP A 69 -30.70 -19.18 -10.40
C ASP A 69 -30.55 -20.56 -11.05
N ILE A 70 -29.35 -21.18 -10.93
CA ILE A 70 -29.10 -22.51 -11.46
C ILE A 70 -29.91 -23.56 -10.70
N VAL A 71 -29.98 -23.48 -9.37
CA VAL A 71 -30.83 -24.34 -8.55
C VAL A 71 -32.30 -24.17 -8.94
N ALA A 72 -32.79 -22.92 -9.02
CA ALA A 72 -34.17 -22.63 -9.39
C ALA A 72 -34.54 -23.14 -10.80
N TYR A 73 -33.60 -23.04 -11.75
CA TYR A 73 -33.79 -23.55 -13.10
C TYR A 73 -33.82 -25.09 -13.12
N LEU A 74 -32.84 -25.75 -12.50
CA LEU A 74 -32.74 -27.22 -12.49
C LEU A 74 -33.93 -27.89 -11.78
N ARG A 75 -34.46 -27.29 -10.72
CA ARG A 75 -35.65 -27.81 -10.02
C ARG A 75 -36.90 -27.87 -10.92
N ASN A 76 -36.98 -27.00 -11.92
CA ASN A 76 -38.10 -26.94 -12.87
C ASN A 76 -37.80 -27.69 -14.19
N HIS A 77 -36.64 -28.33 -14.31
CA HIS A 77 -36.20 -28.96 -15.55
C HIS A 77 -36.70 -30.42 -15.68
N VAL A 78 -37.11 -30.81 -16.87
CA VAL A 78 -37.79 -32.11 -17.13
C VAL A 78 -36.87 -33.32 -16.89
N GLU A 79 -35.56 -33.16 -17.11
CA GLU A 79 -34.56 -34.23 -16.95
C GLU A 79 -34.07 -34.40 -15.51
N VAL A 80 -34.40 -33.47 -14.61
CA VAL A 80 -33.99 -33.53 -13.21
C VAL A 80 -34.95 -34.43 -12.45
N THR A 81 -34.40 -35.52 -11.91
CA THR A 81 -35.19 -36.60 -11.30
C THR A 81 -35.20 -36.56 -9.77
N ASN A 82 -34.31 -35.78 -9.15
CA ASN A 82 -34.10 -35.73 -7.72
C ASN A 82 -33.94 -34.29 -7.22
N ASP A 83 -35.04 -33.66 -6.79
CA ASP A 83 -35.00 -32.35 -6.12
C ASP A 83 -34.60 -32.54 -4.64
N LEU A 84 -33.43 -32.03 -4.27
CA LEU A 84 -32.89 -32.10 -2.90
C LEU A 84 -33.78 -31.37 -1.88
N ASP A 85 -34.54 -30.38 -2.34
CA ASP A 85 -35.36 -29.53 -1.49
C ASP A 85 -36.84 -29.94 -1.50
N ALA A 86 -37.21 -31.03 -2.19
CA ALA A 86 -38.61 -31.47 -2.31
C ALA A 86 -39.25 -31.88 -0.98
N THR A 87 -38.43 -32.29 0.00
CA THR A 87 -38.90 -32.73 1.32
C THR A 87 -38.94 -31.61 2.36
N LEU A 88 -38.55 -30.39 1.99
CA LEU A 88 -38.49 -29.25 2.90
C LEU A 88 -39.88 -28.64 3.14
N THR A 89 -40.17 -28.31 4.41
CA THR A 89 -41.35 -27.54 4.80
C THR A 89 -41.22 -26.06 4.42
N ASP A 90 -42.33 -25.33 4.32
CA ASP A 90 -42.32 -23.89 4.00
C ASP A 90 -41.45 -23.05 4.95
N GLN A 91 -41.42 -23.42 6.23
CA GLN A 91 -40.53 -22.81 7.22
C GLN A 91 -39.06 -23.09 6.90
N GLN A 92 -38.72 -24.34 6.62
CA GLN A 92 -37.36 -24.73 6.26
C GLN A 92 -36.90 -24.12 4.92
N LEU A 93 -37.80 -23.90 3.97
CA LEU A 93 -37.51 -23.20 2.73
C LEU A 93 -37.17 -21.72 2.98
N THR A 94 -37.85 -21.09 3.96
CA THR A 94 -37.57 -19.72 4.38
C THR A 94 -36.22 -19.65 5.09
N ASP A 95 -35.97 -20.56 6.03
CA ASP A 95 -34.68 -20.67 6.73
C ASP A 95 -33.53 -20.91 5.75
N ARG A 96 -33.72 -21.81 4.77
CA ARG A 96 -32.76 -22.05 3.68
C ARG A 96 -32.38 -20.76 2.97
N THR A 97 -33.35 -19.97 2.52
CA THR A 97 -33.08 -18.71 1.81
C THR A 97 -32.38 -17.70 2.71
N ALA A 98 -32.75 -17.61 3.99
CA ALA A 98 -32.07 -16.75 4.96
C ALA A 98 -30.60 -17.17 5.17
N PHE A 99 -30.34 -18.47 5.32
CA PHE A 99 -28.98 -19.00 5.52
C PHE A 99 -28.12 -18.93 4.25
N ILE A 100 -28.71 -19.00 3.04
CA ILE A 100 -28.00 -18.74 1.79
C ILE A 100 -27.47 -17.30 1.76
N ALA A 101 -28.34 -16.31 2.01
CA ALA A 101 -27.96 -14.90 2.04
C ALA A 101 -26.95 -14.60 3.18
N PHE A 102 -27.12 -15.26 4.33
CA PHE A 102 -26.17 -15.18 5.45
C PHE A 102 -24.78 -15.70 5.06
N LEU A 103 -24.69 -16.89 4.44
CA LEU A 103 -23.42 -17.45 3.98
C LEU A 103 -22.73 -16.54 2.97
N GLN A 104 -23.46 -16.08 1.96
CA GLN A 104 -22.90 -15.18 0.93
C GLN A 104 -22.40 -13.86 1.53
N SER A 105 -23.10 -13.28 2.50
CA SER A 105 -22.72 -12.01 3.12
C SER A 105 -21.58 -12.11 4.14
N THR A 106 -21.53 -13.19 4.92
CA THR A 106 -20.58 -13.34 6.04
C THR A 106 -19.36 -14.22 5.71
N ALA A 107 -19.53 -15.27 4.91
CA ALA A 107 -18.42 -16.17 4.56
C ALA A 107 -17.54 -15.60 3.44
N THR A 108 -18.13 -14.83 2.51
CA THR A 108 -17.36 -14.24 1.40
C THR A 108 -16.24 -13.31 1.89
N PRO A 109 -16.47 -12.36 2.83
CA PRO A 109 -15.39 -11.56 3.40
C PRO A 109 -14.30 -12.38 4.08
N LEU A 110 -14.63 -13.51 4.72
CA LEU A 110 -13.65 -14.39 5.36
C LEU A 110 -12.77 -15.12 4.34
N ILE A 111 -13.36 -15.59 3.24
CA ILE A 111 -12.61 -16.15 2.10
C ILE A 111 -11.70 -15.09 1.49
N ASP A 112 -12.24 -13.88 1.26
CA ASP A 112 -11.49 -12.76 0.69
C ASP A 112 -10.29 -12.38 1.59
N LEU A 113 -10.48 -12.34 2.91
CA LEU A 113 -9.43 -12.11 3.90
C LEU A 113 -8.34 -13.19 3.83
N SER A 114 -8.76 -14.45 3.79
CA SER A 114 -7.90 -15.63 3.83
C SER A 114 -7.07 -15.81 2.54
N LEU A 115 -7.72 -15.76 1.38
CA LEU A 115 -7.11 -16.11 0.09
C LEU A 115 -6.52 -14.92 -0.67
N TYR A 116 -7.07 -13.71 -0.50
CA TYR A 116 -6.73 -12.56 -1.37
C TYR A 116 -6.08 -11.39 -0.63
N VAL A 117 -6.58 -11.04 0.57
CA VAL A 117 -6.05 -9.91 1.34
C VAL A 117 -4.74 -10.26 2.03
N SER A 118 -4.67 -11.40 2.73
CA SER A 118 -3.42 -11.88 3.35
C SER A 118 -2.32 -12.01 2.29
N ALA A 119 -1.28 -11.19 2.42
CA ALA A 119 -0.21 -11.15 1.43
C ALA A 119 0.57 -12.47 1.34
N GLU A 120 0.82 -13.08 2.49
CA GLU A 120 1.53 -14.35 2.60
C GLU A 120 0.76 -15.50 1.93
N ASN A 121 -0.55 -15.59 2.20
CA ASN A 121 -1.42 -16.61 1.61
C ASN A 121 -1.59 -16.41 0.09
N TYR A 122 -1.79 -15.16 -0.35
CA TYR A 122 -1.97 -14.87 -1.78
C TYR A 122 -0.71 -15.18 -2.59
N ASN A 123 0.45 -14.72 -2.13
CA ASN A 123 1.71 -14.85 -2.87
C ASN A 123 2.20 -16.30 -2.91
N THR A 124 1.90 -17.10 -1.89
CA THR A 124 2.43 -18.48 -1.74
C THR A 124 1.46 -19.55 -2.23
N SER A 125 0.16 -19.33 -2.15
CA SER A 125 -0.85 -20.36 -2.46
C SER A 125 -1.82 -19.90 -3.54
N THR A 126 -2.53 -18.79 -3.34
CA THR A 126 -3.63 -18.38 -4.24
C THR A 126 -3.15 -18.00 -5.64
N SER A 127 -2.06 -17.24 -5.76
CA SER A 127 -1.48 -16.88 -7.07
C SER A 127 -1.02 -18.12 -7.84
N PHE A 128 -0.51 -19.13 -7.15
CA PHE A 128 -0.02 -20.36 -7.77
C PHE A 128 -1.18 -21.23 -8.27
N ALA A 129 -2.29 -21.27 -7.52
CA ALA A 129 -3.52 -21.91 -7.94
C ALA A 129 -4.08 -21.27 -9.23
N TYR A 130 -4.06 -19.94 -9.34
CA TYR A 130 -4.44 -19.26 -10.57
C TYR A 130 -3.53 -19.58 -11.75
N THR A 131 -2.21 -19.64 -11.54
CA THR A 131 -1.27 -20.01 -12.61
C THR A 131 -1.44 -21.44 -13.10
N ALA A 132 -1.96 -22.34 -12.26
CA ALA A 132 -2.28 -23.71 -12.67
C ALA A 132 -3.54 -23.80 -13.56
N MET A 133 -4.49 -22.87 -13.43
CA MET A 133 -5.79 -22.92 -14.13
C MET A 133 -5.96 -21.91 -15.27
N LEU A 134 -5.10 -20.89 -15.36
CA LEU A 134 -5.24 -19.79 -16.32
C LEU A 134 -4.22 -19.88 -17.45
N PRO A 135 -4.59 -19.45 -18.68
CA PRO A 135 -3.61 -19.13 -19.72
C PRO A 135 -2.60 -18.09 -19.25
N TRP A 136 -1.39 -18.13 -19.81
CA TRP A 136 -0.28 -17.27 -19.40
C TRP A 136 -0.62 -15.76 -19.43
N TYR A 137 -1.44 -15.32 -20.38
CA TYR A 137 -1.82 -13.90 -20.52
C TYR A 137 -2.79 -13.46 -19.42
N ALA A 138 -3.76 -14.30 -19.06
CA ALA A 138 -4.79 -14.01 -18.06
C ALA A 138 -4.22 -13.94 -16.63
N ASN A 139 -3.03 -14.49 -16.40
CA ASN A 139 -2.33 -14.40 -15.12
C ASN A 139 -1.97 -12.96 -14.72
N TYR A 140 -1.84 -12.04 -15.69
CA TYR A 140 -1.51 -10.64 -15.42
C TYR A 140 -2.74 -9.75 -15.17
N THR A 141 -3.94 -10.24 -15.47
CA THR A 141 -5.20 -9.47 -15.42
C THR A 141 -6.16 -10.03 -14.38
N VAL A 142 -6.44 -11.33 -14.43
CA VAL A 142 -7.48 -11.97 -13.62
C VAL A 142 -7.15 -11.99 -12.12
N PRO A 143 -6.00 -12.55 -11.67
CA PRO A 143 -5.69 -12.60 -10.23
C PRO A 143 -5.54 -11.20 -9.58
N PRO A 144 -4.84 -10.23 -10.20
CA PRO A 144 -4.78 -8.87 -9.66
C PRO A 144 -6.14 -8.20 -9.54
N LYS A 145 -7.01 -8.32 -10.57
CA LYS A 145 -8.37 -7.74 -10.55
C LYS A 145 -9.22 -8.36 -9.44
N ARG A 146 -9.19 -9.69 -9.27
CA ARG A 146 -9.92 -10.37 -8.20
C ARG A 146 -9.41 -9.95 -6.81
N ARG A 147 -8.09 -9.83 -6.66
CA ARG A 147 -7.48 -9.33 -5.41
C ARG A 147 -7.92 -7.89 -5.09
N GLU A 148 -8.05 -7.04 -6.09
CA GLU A 148 -8.55 -5.67 -5.92
C GLU A 148 -10.03 -5.64 -5.49
N ILE A 149 -10.89 -6.45 -6.11
CA ILE A 149 -12.30 -6.59 -5.73
C ILE A 149 -12.43 -7.05 -4.27
N ALA A 150 -11.68 -8.08 -3.87
CA ALA A 150 -11.65 -8.58 -2.49
C ALA A 150 -11.19 -7.50 -1.50
N ARG A 151 -10.12 -6.76 -1.83
CA ARG A 151 -9.63 -5.65 -1.00
C ARG A 151 -10.65 -4.52 -0.88
N ALA A 152 -11.33 -4.18 -1.97
CA ALA A 152 -12.38 -3.16 -1.96
C ALA A 152 -13.55 -3.57 -1.06
N ARG A 153 -13.96 -4.86 -1.11
CA ARG A 153 -15.02 -5.40 -0.26
C ARG A 153 -14.67 -5.32 1.23
N ILE A 154 -13.41 -5.59 1.60
CA ILE A 154 -12.95 -5.63 3.00
C ILE A 154 -12.43 -4.27 3.53
N ALA A 155 -12.29 -3.26 2.67
CA ALA A 155 -11.67 -1.99 3.04
C ALA A 155 -12.26 -1.33 4.30
N HIS A 156 -13.56 -1.50 4.54
CA HIS A 156 -14.28 -0.96 5.70
C HIS A 156 -13.97 -1.68 7.02
N MET A 157 -13.39 -2.89 7.00
CA MET A 157 -13.13 -3.71 8.19
C MET A 157 -11.84 -3.33 8.94
N GLY A 158 -11.01 -2.44 8.38
CA GLY A 158 -9.81 -1.94 9.05
C GLY A 158 -8.71 -2.99 9.30
N LEU A 159 -8.68 -4.07 8.51
CA LEU A 159 -7.71 -5.18 8.61
C LEU A 159 -6.50 -5.01 7.66
N SER A 160 -6.10 -3.78 7.38
CA SER A 160 -4.99 -3.45 6.46
C SER A 160 -3.65 -4.05 6.87
N SER A 161 -3.46 -4.43 8.14
CA SER A 161 -2.26 -5.10 8.64
C SER A 161 -2.05 -6.49 8.05
N LEU A 162 -3.12 -7.23 7.68
CA LEU A 162 -3.00 -8.52 6.99
C LEU A 162 -2.43 -8.40 5.58
N ALA A 163 -2.55 -7.22 4.96
CA ALA A 163 -2.06 -6.98 3.61
C ALA A 163 -0.55 -6.68 3.55
N VAL A 164 0.14 -6.59 4.70
CA VAL A 164 1.58 -6.34 4.78
C VAL A 164 2.35 -7.66 4.64
N ASP A 165 3.17 -7.78 3.59
CA ASP A 165 3.98 -8.97 3.35
C ASP A 165 5.20 -9.01 4.27
N THR A 166 5.15 -9.82 5.33
CA THR A 166 6.25 -10.02 6.28
C THR A 166 7.32 -11.00 5.78
N THR A 167 7.10 -11.69 4.66
CA THR A 167 8.07 -12.63 4.08
C THR A 167 9.09 -11.98 3.13
N ALA A 168 8.91 -10.68 2.86
CA ALA A 168 9.80 -9.86 2.03
C ALA A 168 11.17 -9.58 2.68
N ASP A 169 11.36 -9.89 3.97
CA ASP A 169 12.61 -9.65 4.70
C ASP A 169 13.66 -10.77 4.57
N GLU A 170 13.35 -11.92 3.96
CA GLU A 170 14.33 -12.98 3.70
C GLU A 170 14.77 -13.05 2.22
N GLY A 171 15.96 -12.49 1.94
CA GLY A 171 16.81 -12.86 0.80
C GLY A 171 16.57 -12.12 -0.52
N PHE A 172 17.52 -11.25 -0.87
CA PHE A 172 17.58 -10.46 -2.11
C PHE A 172 17.88 -11.35 -3.33
N ALA A 173 16.92 -11.46 -4.26
CA ALA A 173 17.15 -11.89 -5.64
C ALA A 173 16.64 -10.79 -6.60
N PRO A 174 17.41 -10.39 -7.64
CA PRO A 174 16.96 -9.37 -8.59
C PRO A 174 15.69 -9.84 -9.32
N GLY A 175 14.63 -9.03 -9.30
CA GLY A 175 13.37 -9.27 -10.04
C GLY A 175 12.15 -9.59 -9.18
N ARG A 176 12.32 -10.00 -7.92
CA ARG A 176 11.22 -10.36 -6.99
C ARG A 176 10.32 -9.14 -6.71
N GLY A 177 9.00 -9.29 -6.83
CA GLY A 177 7.99 -8.21 -6.70
C GLY A 177 7.56 -7.55 -8.03
N THR A 178 8.02 -8.08 -9.17
CA THR A 178 7.45 -7.76 -10.48
C THR A 178 6.50 -8.86 -10.89
N ALA A 179 5.41 -8.52 -11.60
CA ALA A 179 4.42 -9.50 -12.06
C ALA A 179 5.07 -10.64 -12.88
N SER A 180 6.16 -10.36 -13.59
CA SER A 180 6.95 -11.36 -14.33
C SER A 180 7.70 -12.34 -13.42
N SER A 181 8.31 -11.86 -12.33
CA SER A 181 9.01 -12.73 -11.37
C SER A 181 8.05 -13.54 -10.50
N GLU A 182 6.89 -12.97 -10.15
CA GLU A 182 5.83 -13.66 -9.42
C GLU A 182 5.21 -14.75 -10.29
N TYR A 183 4.98 -14.46 -11.57
CA TYR A 183 4.54 -15.44 -12.57
C TYR A 183 5.54 -16.59 -12.75
N GLU A 184 6.85 -16.33 -12.85
CA GLU A 184 7.85 -17.40 -12.96
C GLU A 184 7.99 -18.25 -11.69
N ALA A 185 7.79 -17.67 -10.51
CA ALA A 185 7.74 -18.41 -9.25
C ALA A 185 6.47 -19.27 -9.19
N ALA A 186 5.34 -18.74 -9.63
CA ALA A 186 4.07 -19.44 -9.69
C ALA A 186 4.08 -20.62 -10.66
N LYS A 187 4.70 -20.45 -11.83
CA LYS A 187 4.88 -21.52 -12.82
C LYS A 187 5.70 -22.69 -12.26
N ARG A 188 6.74 -22.40 -11.47
CA ARG A 188 7.53 -23.41 -10.76
C ARG A 188 6.75 -24.09 -9.64
N GLY A 189 5.96 -23.34 -8.87
CA GLY A 189 5.10 -23.88 -7.81
C GLY A 189 3.97 -24.77 -8.35
N ALA A 190 3.41 -24.44 -9.51
CA ALA A 190 2.36 -25.18 -10.20
C ALA A 190 2.86 -26.41 -10.99
N GLY A 191 4.16 -26.73 -10.94
CA GLY A 191 4.73 -27.93 -11.60
C GLY A 191 4.84 -27.84 -13.13
N ILE A 192 4.78 -26.64 -13.73
CA ILE A 192 4.81 -26.44 -15.18
C ILE A 192 6.26 -26.22 -15.67
N PRO A 193 6.75 -26.90 -16.74
CA PRO A 193 8.13 -26.77 -17.22
C PRO A 193 8.50 -25.33 -17.66
N THR A 194 9.66 -24.84 -17.22
CA THR A 194 10.20 -23.50 -17.54
C THR A 194 11.43 -23.59 -18.46
N ASP A 195 11.47 -22.85 -19.57
CA ASP A 195 12.57 -22.85 -20.57
C ASP A 195 13.82 -22.02 -20.16
N GLY A 196 14.17 -22.00 -18.88
CA GLY A 196 15.29 -21.22 -18.35
C GLY A 196 16.29 -22.09 -17.60
N LYS A 197 17.58 -22.04 -18.00
CA LYS A 197 18.70 -22.75 -17.36
C LYS A 197 18.81 -22.44 -15.86
N PRO A 198 19.22 -23.40 -15.02
CA PRO A 198 19.30 -23.22 -13.58
C PRO A 198 20.58 -22.47 -13.21
N ASN A 199 20.48 -21.46 -12.34
CA ASN A 199 21.61 -21.06 -11.51
C ASN A 199 21.14 -20.30 -10.27
N ALA A 200 21.11 -21.00 -9.13
CA ALA A 200 21.58 -20.53 -7.83
C ALA A 200 21.36 -21.64 -6.80
N LEU A 201 22.46 -22.09 -6.20
CA LEU A 201 22.52 -23.06 -5.12
C LEU A 201 21.61 -22.64 -3.95
N ARG A 202 20.66 -23.50 -3.58
CA ARG A 202 19.91 -23.38 -2.31
C ARG A 202 20.82 -23.81 -1.17
N MET A 203 21.45 -22.85 -0.51
CA MET A 203 22.02 -23.08 0.83
C MET A 203 20.92 -22.83 1.86
N GLY A 204 20.38 -23.90 2.43
CA GLY A 204 19.47 -23.81 3.56
C GLY A 204 20.19 -23.21 4.76
N ARG A 205 19.63 -22.13 5.34
CA ARG A 205 20.15 -21.56 6.57
C ARG A 205 19.01 -20.96 7.41
N GLY A 206 18.51 -21.81 8.30
CA GLY A 206 17.93 -21.52 9.62
C GLY A 206 16.89 -20.41 9.77
N LYS A 207 15.68 -20.82 10.18
CA LYS A 207 14.72 -19.99 10.93
C LYS A 207 15.44 -19.13 11.97
N GLY A 208 15.57 -17.84 11.70
CA GLY A 208 16.08 -16.85 12.64
C GLY A 208 14.99 -16.44 13.63
N ILE A 209 15.36 -16.29 14.90
CA ILE A 209 14.50 -16.02 16.07
C ILE A 209 14.01 -14.55 16.09
N GLY A 210 13.78 -13.94 14.91
CA GLY A 210 13.34 -12.54 14.76
C GLY A 210 11.84 -12.36 14.50
N GLY A 211 11.10 -13.46 14.31
CA GLY A 211 9.68 -13.43 13.91
C GLY A 211 8.66 -13.28 15.03
N PHE A 212 9.05 -12.87 16.25
CA PHE A 212 8.17 -12.98 17.43
C PHE A 212 7.78 -11.67 18.13
N LEU A 213 8.06 -10.50 17.55
CA LEU A 213 7.65 -9.21 18.12
C LEU A 213 6.83 -8.37 17.13
N GLY A 214 5.80 -9.00 16.56
CA GLY A 214 4.80 -8.36 15.70
C GLY A 214 3.55 -7.94 16.48
N THR A 215 3.64 -6.84 17.22
CA THR A 215 2.49 -6.21 17.90
C THR A 215 1.26 -5.90 17.01
N PRO A 216 1.33 -5.75 15.66
CA PRO A 216 0.11 -5.59 14.83
C PRO A 216 -0.60 -6.90 14.44
N VAL A 217 0.02 -8.08 14.63
CA VAL A 217 -0.57 -9.38 14.22
C VAL A 217 -1.63 -9.85 15.22
N TYR A 218 -1.42 -9.59 16.51
CA TYR A 218 -2.34 -10.02 17.58
C TYR A 218 -3.68 -9.27 17.55
N ALA A 219 -3.67 -7.95 17.33
CA ALA A 219 -4.89 -7.15 17.24
C ALA A 219 -5.76 -7.56 16.03
N ALA A 220 -5.12 -7.89 14.90
CA ALA A 220 -5.83 -8.46 13.77
C ALA A 220 -6.39 -9.85 14.10
N ARG A 221 -5.62 -10.70 14.80
CA ARG A 221 -6.05 -12.05 15.16
C ARG A 221 -7.30 -12.08 16.06
N PHE A 222 -7.46 -11.15 17.00
CA PHE A 222 -8.69 -11.05 17.80
C PHE A 222 -9.90 -10.66 16.96
N LYS A 223 -9.76 -9.67 16.06
CA LYS A 223 -10.84 -9.29 15.12
C LYS A 223 -11.20 -10.43 14.17
N LEU A 224 -10.20 -11.16 13.67
CA LEU A 224 -10.40 -12.35 12.85
C LEU A 224 -11.11 -13.48 13.63
N ASP A 225 -10.81 -13.66 14.91
CA ASP A 225 -11.52 -14.59 15.79
C ASP A 225 -12.99 -14.21 15.95
N ALA A 226 -13.30 -12.93 16.14
CA ALA A 226 -14.66 -12.44 16.23
C ALA A 226 -15.44 -12.65 14.91
N LEU A 227 -14.89 -12.23 13.77
CA LEU A 227 -15.54 -12.39 12.46
C LEU A 227 -15.76 -13.87 12.09
N SER A 228 -14.84 -14.75 12.48
CA SER A 228 -15.01 -16.18 12.22
C SER A 228 -16.11 -16.78 13.06
N LYS A 229 -16.22 -16.38 14.33
CA LYS A 229 -17.31 -16.82 15.21
C LYS A 229 -18.66 -16.35 14.69
N GLU A 230 -18.73 -15.12 14.17
CA GLU A 230 -19.95 -14.57 13.55
C GLU A 230 -20.49 -15.48 12.44
N LEU A 231 -19.62 -16.09 11.62
CA LEU A 231 -20.03 -17.11 10.64
C LEU A 231 -20.27 -18.49 11.27
N LEU A 232 -19.31 -18.98 12.06
CA LEU A 232 -19.24 -20.40 12.45
C LEU A 232 -20.19 -20.77 13.58
N GLU A 233 -20.49 -19.86 14.52
CA GLU A 233 -21.41 -20.12 15.64
C GLU A 233 -22.84 -20.38 15.14
N PRO A 234 -23.45 -19.52 14.29
CA PRO A 234 -24.80 -19.79 13.77
C PRO A 234 -24.90 -21.07 12.95
N LEU A 235 -23.85 -21.44 12.19
CA LEU A 235 -23.80 -22.69 11.44
C LEU A 235 -23.65 -23.91 12.35
N ALA A 236 -22.86 -23.79 13.42
CA ALA A 236 -22.72 -24.85 14.41
C ALA A 236 -24.03 -25.07 15.19
N ASP A 237 -24.72 -23.99 15.53
CA ASP A 237 -26.02 -24.02 16.19
C ASP A 237 -27.10 -24.63 15.29
N LEU A 238 -27.12 -24.24 14.00
CA LEU A 238 -28.02 -24.82 13.00
C LEU A 238 -27.75 -26.32 12.80
N LEU A 239 -26.48 -26.72 12.71
CA LEU A 239 -26.11 -28.14 12.59
C LEU A 239 -26.55 -28.93 13.84
N GLY A 240 -26.53 -28.30 15.02
CA GLY A 240 -27.04 -28.88 16.26
C GLY A 240 -26.49 -30.29 16.48
N HIS A 241 -27.35 -31.28 16.72
CA HIS A 241 -26.98 -32.71 16.78
C HIS A 241 -27.21 -33.50 15.48
N ALA A 242 -27.59 -32.81 14.41
CA ALA A 242 -27.98 -33.42 13.16
C ALA A 242 -26.78 -33.71 12.25
N ASP A 243 -27.02 -34.50 11.21
CA ASP A 243 -25.97 -34.87 10.26
C ASP A 243 -25.79 -33.85 9.11
N TYR A 244 -26.83 -33.06 8.83
CA TYR A 244 -26.90 -32.03 7.80
C TYR A 244 -27.68 -30.82 8.35
N LEU A 245 -27.55 -29.64 7.73
CA LEU A 245 -27.99 -28.37 8.32
C LEU A 245 -29.51 -28.28 8.56
N ILE A 246 -30.33 -28.56 7.55
CA ILE A 246 -31.79 -28.34 7.64
C ILE A 246 -32.56 -29.67 7.79
N THR A 247 -32.36 -30.61 6.88
CA THR A 247 -33.11 -31.89 6.85
C THR A 247 -32.62 -32.87 7.92
N GLY A 248 -31.39 -32.67 8.40
CA GLY A 248 -30.74 -33.45 9.44
C GLY A 248 -30.35 -34.89 9.07
N LYS A 249 -30.89 -35.45 7.97
CA LYS A 249 -30.61 -36.82 7.49
C LYS A 249 -30.18 -36.91 6.03
N GLN A 250 -30.51 -35.92 5.21
CA GLN A 250 -30.22 -35.87 3.78
C GLN A 250 -29.61 -34.51 3.43
N ILE A 251 -28.81 -34.49 2.36
CA ILE A 251 -28.22 -33.27 1.82
C ILE A 251 -29.30 -32.38 1.19
N SER A 252 -29.29 -31.09 1.52
CA SER A 252 -30.13 -30.06 0.91
C SER A 252 -29.32 -29.15 -0.01
N SER A 253 -29.99 -28.28 -0.77
CA SER A 253 -29.28 -27.26 -1.57
C SER A 253 -28.45 -26.31 -0.69
N LEU A 254 -28.90 -26.01 0.54
CA LEU A 254 -28.12 -25.21 1.50
C LEU A 254 -26.82 -25.94 1.89
N ASP A 255 -26.86 -27.25 2.08
CA ASP A 255 -25.67 -28.03 2.42
C ASP A 255 -24.63 -27.99 1.28
N CYS A 256 -25.06 -27.99 0.02
CA CYS A 256 -24.16 -27.80 -1.12
C CYS A 256 -23.47 -26.42 -1.08
N LEU A 257 -24.21 -25.36 -0.76
CA LEU A 257 -23.66 -24.01 -0.65
C LEU A 257 -22.72 -23.85 0.55
N ALA A 258 -23.17 -24.31 1.72
CA ALA A 258 -22.37 -24.31 2.94
C ALA A 258 -21.06 -25.09 2.75
N TYR A 259 -21.11 -26.25 2.08
CA TYR A 259 -19.91 -26.99 1.71
C TYR A 259 -18.99 -26.17 0.80
N GLY A 260 -19.50 -25.48 -0.22
CA GLY A 260 -18.71 -24.62 -1.11
C GLY A 260 -17.89 -23.57 -0.34
N TYR A 261 -18.53 -22.87 0.61
CA TYR A 261 -17.85 -21.88 1.45
C TYR A 261 -16.90 -22.52 2.47
N LEU A 262 -17.38 -23.47 3.28
CA LEU A 262 -16.59 -24.06 4.37
C LEU A 262 -15.41 -24.90 3.86
N SER A 263 -15.52 -25.53 2.68
CA SER A 263 -14.43 -26.29 2.07
C SER A 263 -13.23 -25.38 1.72
N LEU A 264 -13.47 -24.17 1.23
CA LEU A 264 -12.42 -23.17 0.97
C LEU A 264 -11.83 -22.57 2.26
N LEU A 265 -12.52 -22.66 3.39
CA LEU A 265 -11.96 -22.27 4.68
C LEU A 265 -11.08 -23.36 5.30
N LEU A 266 -11.32 -24.63 4.95
CA LEU A 266 -10.73 -25.80 5.62
C LEU A 266 -9.60 -26.47 4.83
N TYR A 267 -9.76 -26.65 3.52
CA TYR A 267 -8.85 -27.48 2.71
C TYR A 267 -7.62 -26.76 2.15
N PRO A 268 -7.66 -25.45 1.78
CA PRO A 268 -6.47 -24.77 1.27
C PRO A 268 -5.27 -24.88 2.22
N ALA A 269 -4.13 -25.30 1.65
CA ALA A 269 -2.85 -25.33 2.34
C ALA A 269 -2.25 -23.92 2.34
N LEU A 270 -2.60 -23.14 3.37
CA LEU A 270 -2.20 -21.76 3.53
C LEU A 270 -1.10 -21.62 4.60
N PRO A 271 -0.09 -20.74 4.41
CA PRO A 271 0.87 -20.40 5.45
C PRO A 271 0.21 -19.89 6.74
N GLN A 272 -0.77 -19.01 6.61
CA GLN A 272 -1.60 -18.51 7.72
C GLN A 272 -2.95 -19.23 7.73
N ALA A 273 -2.99 -20.42 8.34
CA ALA A 273 -4.15 -21.32 8.35
C ALA A 273 -5.12 -21.08 9.52
N TRP A 274 -5.31 -19.83 9.94
CA TRP A 274 -6.05 -19.50 11.16
C TRP A 274 -7.54 -19.93 11.14
N LEU A 275 -8.22 -19.87 9.97
CA LEU A 275 -9.60 -20.37 9.82
C LEU A 275 -9.67 -21.89 9.94
N LYS A 276 -8.75 -22.60 9.29
CA LYS A 276 -8.64 -24.06 9.38
C LYS A 276 -8.38 -24.49 10.83
N GLU A 277 -7.42 -23.85 11.50
CA GLU A 277 -7.13 -24.10 12.91
C GLU A 277 -8.37 -23.89 13.78
N MET A 278 -9.13 -22.82 13.55
CA MET A 278 -10.33 -22.52 14.32
C MET A 278 -11.46 -23.52 14.10
N ILE A 279 -11.75 -23.90 12.85
CA ILE A 279 -12.75 -24.91 12.52
C ILE A 279 -12.37 -26.26 13.15
N GLN A 280 -11.10 -26.66 13.08
CA GLN A 280 -10.65 -27.93 13.63
C GLN A 280 -10.61 -27.95 15.17
N THR A 281 -10.27 -26.84 15.82
CA THR A 281 -10.10 -26.77 17.28
C THR A 281 -11.39 -26.40 18.02
N LYS A 282 -12.11 -25.37 17.56
CA LYS A 282 -13.31 -24.85 18.22
C LYS A 282 -14.61 -25.44 17.68
N PHE A 283 -14.64 -25.84 16.40
CA PHE A 283 -15.86 -26.36 15.75
C PHE A 283 -15.66 -27.74 15.09
N PRO A 284 -15.18 -28.77 15.81
CA PRO A 284 -14.82 -30.08 15.23
C PRO A 284 -16.00 -30.80 14.56
N ARG A 285 -17.23 -30.48 14.96
CA ARG A 285 -18.45 -31.02 14.35
C ARG A 285 -18.70 -30.46 12.96
N LEU A 286 -18.45 -29.16 12.74
CA LEU A 286 -18.47 -28.57 11.41
C LEU A 286 -17.38 -29.17 10.53
N ALA A 287 -16.18 -29.42 11.07
CA ALA A 287 -15.12 -30.10 10.32
C ALA A 287 -15.52 -31.50 9.86
N SER A 288 -16.20 -32.26 10.74
CA SER A 288 -16.72 -33.59 10.44
C SER A 288 -17.87 -33.57 9.44
N TYR A 289 -18.76 -32.57 9.53
CA TYR A 289 -19.82 -32.31 8.55
C TYR A 289 -19.24 -32.05 7.16
N VAL A 290 -18.26 -31.14 7.03
CA VAL A 290 -17.59 -30.86 5.73
C VAL A 290 -16.94 -32.13 5.16
N GLY A 291 -16.28 -32.93 6.01
CA GLY A 291 -15.70 -34.21 5.61
C GLY A 291 -16.75 -35.23 5.14
N ARG A 292 -17.91 -35.28 5.79
CA ARG A 292 -19.03 -36.14 5.40
C ARG A 292 -19.59 -35.75 4.05
N VAL A 293 -19.90 -34.47 3.84
CA VAL A 293 -20.39 -33.95 2.55
C VAL A 293 -19.37 -34.22 1.45
N ARG A 294 -18.06 -34.03 1.71
CA ARG A 294 -17.01 -34.37 0.75
C ARG A 294 -16.98 -35.86 0.39
N SER A 295 -17.15 -36.73 1.39
CA SER A 295 -17.16 -38.17 1.18
C SER A 295 -18.37 -38.65 0.38
N GLU A 296 -19.53 -38.03 0.58
CA GLU A 296 -20.77 -38.38 -0.10
C GLU A 296 -20.83 -37.83 -1.53
N VAL A 297 -20.48 -36.55 -1.71
CA VAL A 297 -20.55 -35.87 -3.02
C VAL A 297 -19.37 -36.24 -3.91
N PHE A 298 -18.16 -36.28 -3.34
CA PHE A 298 -16.89 -36.38 -4.10
C PHE A 298 -16.07 -37.64 -3.81
N ALA A 299 -16.57 -38.59 -3.01
CA ALA A 299 -15.85 -39.81 -2.62
C ALA A 299 -14.43 -39.56 -2.05
N ASN A 300 -14.19 -38.38 -1.47
CA ASN A 300 -12.89 -37.90 -1.01
C ASN A 300 -11.81 -37.81 -2.11
N GLU A 301 -12.19 -37.77 -3.38
CA GLU A 301 -11.25 -37.54 -4.49
C GLU A 301 -10.66 -36.12 -4.39
N GLU A 302 -9.36 -35.98 -4.66
CA GLU A 302 -8.69 -34.69 -4.82
C GLU A 302 -8.59 -34.37 -6.31
N VAL A 303 -9.12 -33.21 -6.71
CA VAL A 303 -9.09 -32.79 -8.10
C VAL A 303 -7.74 -32.13 -8.42
N ASP A 304 -6.94 -32.79 -9.26
CA ASP A 304 -5.66 -32.25 -9.73
C ASP A 304 -5.87 -31.21 -10.85
N SER A 305 -5.39 -29.99 -10.61
CA SER A 305 -5.43 -28.89 -11.57
C SER A 305 -4.66 -29.16 -12.86
N ALA A 306 -3.52 -29.87 -12.78
CA ALA A 306 -2.71 -30.16 -13.96
C ALA A 306 -3.43 -31.13 -14.90
N GLN A 307 -4.13 -32.11 -14.33
CA GLN A 307 -4.94 -33.05 -15.09
C GLN A 307 -6.09 -32.36 -15.81
N VAL A 308 -6.87 -31.52 -15.10
CA VAL A 308 -8.00 -30.79 -15.71
C VAL A 308 -7.52 -29.82 -16.79
N TRP A 309 -6.42 -29.11 -16.57
CA TRP A 309 -5.81 -28.24 -17.59
C TRP A 309 -5.45 -28.99 -18.88
N SER A 310 -4.96 -30.24 -18.77
CA SER A 310 -4.64 -31.06 -19.94
C SER A 310 -5.89 -31.48 -20.74
N ILE A 311 -7.01 -31.70 -20.04
CA ILE A 311 -8.31 -32.03 -20.63
C ILE A 311 -8.92 -30.79 -21.31
N SER A 312 -8.88 -29.64 -20.63
CA SER A 312 -9.42 -28.37 -21.12
C SER A 312 -8.69 -27.80 -22.35
N ASN A 313 -7.45 -28.22 -22.60
CA ASN A 313 -6.70 -27.86 -23.81
C ASN A 313 -6.75 -28.93 -24.91
N GLY A 314 -7.48 -30.03 -24.70
CA GLY A 314 -7.58 -31.14 -25.66
C GLY A 314 -6.31 -31.98 -25.83
N SER A 315 -5.32 -31.83 -24.94
CA SER A 315 -4.09 -32.62 -24.96
C SER A 315 -4.28 -34.03 -24.38
N SER A 316 -5.32 -34.23 -23.59
CA SER A 316 -5.72 -35.53 -23.05
C SER A 316 -7.25 -35.68 -23.14
N THR A 317 -7.73 -36.89 -23.39
CA THR A 317 -9.14 -37.21 -23.19
C THR A 317 -9.33 -37.53 -21.71
N ALA A 318 -10.47 -37.11 -21.13
CA ALA A 318 -10.82 -37.45 -19.76
C ALA A 318 -10.67 -38.98 -19.59
N ARG A 319 -9.77 -39.41 -18.69
CA ARG A 319 -9.60 -40.84 -18.38
C ARG A 319 -10.92 -41.35 -17.81
N SER A 320 -11.27 -42.61 -18.11
CA SER A 320 -12.46 -43.31 -17.57
C SER A 320 -12.44 -43.54 -16.04
N GLY A 321 -11.79 -42.67 -15.26
CA GLY A 321 -11.60 -42.81 -13.81
C GLY A 321 -11.69 -41.52 -13.00
N THR A 322 -11.92 -40.34 -13.59
CA THR A 322 -12.24 -39.12 -12.82
C THR A 322 -13.73 -39.07 -12.52
N MET A 323 -14.13 -38.85 -11.26
CA MET A 323 -15.56 -38.88 -10.87
C MET A 323 -16.40 -37.77 -11.51
N LEU A 324 -15.79 -36.61 -11.81
CA LEU A 324 -16.47 -35.45 -12.42
C LEU A 324 -16.35 -35.45 -13.96
N PRO A 325 -17.41 -35.06 -14.70
CA PRO A 325 -17.47 -35.16 -16.16
C PRO A 325 -16.77 -33.97 -16.86
N TRP A 326 -15.46 -33.82 -16.65
CA TRP A 326 -14.67 -32.75 -17.27
C TRP A 326 -14.61 -32.87 -18.80
N GLN A 327 -14.85 -31.76 -19.51
CA GLN A 327 -14.82 -31.71 -20.97
C GLN A 327 -13.92 -30.59 -21.50
N ASN A 328 -13.41 -30.79 -22.73
CA ASN A 328 -12.59 -29.80 -23.43
C ASN A 328 -13.41 -28.57 -23.86
N LYS A 329 -12.81 -27.38 -23.79
CA LYS A 329 -13.40 -26.14 -24.31
C LYS A 329 -13.25 -26.11 -25.84
N SER A 330 -14.36 -26.11 -26.58
CA SER A 330 -14.35 -26.00 -28.04
C SER A 330 -14.06 -24.55 -28.51
N GLN A 331 -12.91 -23.99 -28.15
CA GLN A 331 -12.49 -22.68 -28.66
C GLN A 331 -11.40 -22.80 -29.73
N SER A 332 -11.66 -22.19 -30.89
CA SER A 332 -10.67 -22.02 -31.97
C SER A 332 -9.50 -21.16 -31.47
N LEU A 333 -8.27 -21.52 -31.81
CA LEU A 333 -7.04 -20.78 -31.47
C LEU A 333 -7.10 -19.28 -31.87
N ALA A 334 -7.93 -18.91 -32.84
CA ALA A 334 -8.15 -17.53 -33.24
C ALA A 334 -8.80 -16.69 -32.12
N THR A 335 -9.76 -17.24 -31.36
CA THR A 335 -10.52 -16.49 -30.34
C THR A 335 -9.66 -16.15 -29.11
N ALA A 336 -8.69 -17.00 -28.76
CA ALA A 336 -7.75 -16.77 -27.65
C ALA A 336 -6.73 -15.65 -27.93
N ALA A 337 -6.33 -15.45 -29.19
CA ALA A 337 -5.46 -14.34 -29.59
C ALA A 337 -6.22 -13.00 -29.57
N TRP A 338 -7.50 -13.00 -29.97
CA TRP A 338 -8.35 -11.82 -29.93
C TRP A 338 -8.77 -11.41 -28.51
N SER A 339 -8.96 -12.35 -27.58
CA SER A 339 -9.27 -12.04 -26.18
C SER A 339 -8.10 -11.37 -25.45
N GLY A 340 -6.86 -11.84 -25.68
CA GLY A 340 -5.65 -11.20 -25.14
C GLY A 340 -5.44 -9.76 -25.62
N VAL A 341 -5.71 -9.48 -26.91
CA VAL A 341 -5.65 -8.11 -27.46
C VAL A 341 -6.76 -7.23 -26.88
N ARG A 342 -7.98 -7.76 -26.69
CA ARG A 342 -9.11 -7.01 -26.11
C ARG A 342 -8.89 -6.64 -24.64
N GLU A 343 -8.32 -7.52 -23.83
CA GLU A 343 -7.96 -7.20 -22.43
C GLU A 343 -6.84 -6.16 -22.33
N ILE A 344 -5.82 -6.24 -23.21
CA ILE A 344 -4.70 -5.27 -23.21
C ILE A 344 -5.17 -3.89 -23.69
N VAL A 345 -6.08 -3.83 -24.68
CA VAL A 345 -6.66 -2.57 -25.17
C VAL A 345 -7.64 -1.95 -24.18
N GLY A 346 -8.39 -2.76 -23.42
CA GLY A 346 -9.30 -2.29 -22.36
C GLY A 346 -8.60 -1.61 -21.17
N ASN A 347 -7.30 -1.86 -20.99
CA ASN A 347 -6.48 -1.33 -19.90
C ASN A 347 -5.60 -0.12 -20.30
N MET A 348 -5.75 0.43 -21.52
CA MET A 348 -5.08 1.69 -21.89
C MET A 348 -5.86 2.92 -21.38
N PRO A 349 -5.20 3.87 -20.70
CA PRO A 349 -5.84 5.12 -20.32
C PRO A 349 -6.26 5.90 -21.59
N MET A 350 -7.52 6.32 -21.64
CA MET A 350 -8.25 7.00 -22.74
C MET A 350 -9.17 6.14 -23.65
N ILE A 351 -9.19 4.80 -23.56
CA ILE A 351 -10.12 3.96 -24.36
C ILE A 351 -11.19 3.27 -23.49
N SER A 352 -10.97 3.10 -22.19
CA SER A 352 -11.92 2.42 -21.28
C SER A 352 -13.25 3.16 -21.07
N THR A 353 -13.26 4.49 -21.21
CA THR A 353 -14.48 5.31 -21.06
C THR A 353 -15.48 5.19 -22.20
N LEU A 354 -15.09 4.57 -23.33
CA LEU A 354 -15.94 4.40 -24.52
C LEU A 354 -16.45 2.97 -24.71
N VAL A 355 -15.92 1.99 -23.96
CA VAL A 355 -16.23 0.55 -24.15
C VAL A 355 -17.04 -0.04 -22.99
N GLN A 356 -17.18 0.66 -21.86
CA GLN A 356 -18.07 0.26 -20.76
C GLN A 356 -19.35 1.09 -20.71
N SER A 357 -20.27 0.81 -21.64
CA SER A 357 -21.67 1.20 -21.51
C SER A 357 -22.50 -0.04 -21.16
N THR A 358 -22.86 -0.18 -19.88
CA THR A 358 -23.88 -1.15 -19.45
C THR A 358 -25.25 -0.63 -19.90
N PRO A 359 -26.11 -1.46 -20.55
CA PRO A 359 -27.51 -1.09 -20.71
C PRO A 359 -28.23 -1.27 -19.36
N ILE A 360 -28.53 -0.15 -18.69
CA ILE A 360 -29.45 -0.14 -17.55
C ILE A 360 -30.87 -0.28 -18.12
N ALA A 361 -31.48 -1.44 -17.97
CA ALA A 361 -32.92 -1.59 -18.16
C ALA A 361 -33.64 -1.08 -16.91
N HIS A 362 -34.43 -0.02 -17.07
CA HIS A 362 -35.34 0.49 -16.03
C HIS A 362 -36.40 -0.57 -15.72
N VAL A 363 -36.47 -1.01 -14.46
CA VAL A 363 -37.65 -1.68 -13.90
C VAL A 363 -38.22 -0.74 -12.83
N GLU A 364 -39.45 -0.30 -13.08
CA GLU A 364 -40.21 0.63 -12.27
C GLU A 364 -40.68 -0.06 -10.97
N SER A 365 -40.17 0.35 -9.81
CA SER A 365 -40.62 -0.15 -8.51
C SER A 365 -41.63 0.81 -7.87
N LEU A 366 -42.74 0.21 -7.44
CA LEU A 366 -43.90 0.86 -6.84
C LEU A 366 -43.54 1.58 -5.52
N GLN A 367 -44.12 2.77 -5.37
CA GLN A 367 -44.04 3.63 -4.19
C GLN A 367 -44.66 2.99 -2.95
N THR A 368 -44.02 3.12 -1.79
CA THR A 368 -44.73 3.33 -0.51
C THR A 368 -43.86 3.92 0.61
N SER A 369 -44.37 5.04 1.14
CA SER A 369 -44.22 5.70 2.45
C SER A 369 -42.84 5.97 3.10
N LYS A 370 -42.54 7.27 3.28
CA LYS A 370 -41.59 7.85 4.25
C LYS A 370 -42.14 7.78 5.69
N PRO A 371 -41.27 7.80 6.70
CA PRO A 371 -41.26 8.99 7.57
C PRO A 371 -39.86 9.49 8.00
N ILE A 372 -39.75 10.83 7.91
CA ILE A 372 -39.16 11.84 8.82
C ILE A 372 -37.64 11.82 9.10
N HIS A 373 -37.04 12.96 8.77
CA HIS A 373 -35.65 13.38 8.82
C HIS A 373 -35.07 13.50 10.24
N SER A 374 -33.83 13.02 10.43
CA SER A 374 -32.85 13.65 11.31
C SER A 374 -31.76 14.28 10.44
N SER A 375 -31.40 15.53 10.75
CA SER A 375 -30.54 16.37 9.94
C SER A 375 -29.08 16.25 10.39
N LEU A 376 -28.27 15.45 9.68
CA LEU A 376 -26.81 15.60 9.69
C LEU A 376 -26.25 15.37 8.26
N PRO A 377 -25.28 16.19 7.80
CA PRO A 377 -24.75 16.10 6.44
C PRO A 377 -23.68 15.01 6.32
N SER A 378 -23.72 14.27 5.21
CA SER A 378 -22.78 13.21 4.87
C SER A 378 -21.33 13.72 4.65
N PRO A 379 -20.29 12.87 4.73
CA PRO A 379 -18.86 13.23 4.55
C PRO A 379 -18.49 13.89 3.21
N ALA A 380 -19.40 13.90 2.23
CA ALA A 380 -19.28 14.71 1.03
C ALA A 380 -19.34 16.23 1.33
N PHE A 381 -20.08 16.65 2.36
CA PHE A 381 -20.29 18.06 2.67
C PHE A 381 -19.02 18.75 3.25
N VAL A 382 -18.21 18.01 4.03
CA VAL A 382 -16.91 18.48 4.54
C VAL A 382 -15.89 18.67 3.40
N LYS A 383 -15.97 17.82 2.36
CA LYS A 383 -15.12 17.90 1.17
C LYS A 383 -15.56 19.02 0.21
N THR A 384 -16.86 19.29 0.12
CA THR A 384 -17.44 20.35 -0.74
C THR A 384 -17.27 21.76 -0.16
N MET A 385 -17.26 21.93 1.16
CA MET A 385 -16.99 23.25 1.79
C MET A 385 -15.52 23.70 1.72
N ARG A 386 -14.57 22.78 1.52
CA ARG A 386 -13.11 23.09 1.57
C ARG A 386 -12.43 23.21 0.21
N SER A 387 -13.04 22.75 -0.90
CA SER A 387 -12.47 22.97 -2.25
C SER A 387 -12.66 24.40 -2.78
N SER A 388 -13.29 25.27 -2.00
CA SER A 388 -13.52 26.70 -2.29
C SER A 388 -12.94 27.61 -1.21
N ARG A 389 -11.86 27.22 -0.52
CA ARG A 389 -11.17 28.12 0.42
C ARG A 389 -10.49 29.24 -0.39
N ALA A 390 -10.74 30.49 -0.02
CA ALA A 390 -9.99 31.63 -0.56
C ALA A 390 -8.49 31.46 -0.23
N PRO A 391 -7.58 31.91 -1.11
CA PRO A 391 -6.14 31.78 -0.85
C PRO A 391 -5.78 32.50 0.45
N THR A 392 -5.04 31.81 1.32
CA THR A 392 -4.55 32.35 2.61
C THR A 392 -3.72 33.61 2.36
N ALA A 393 -3.64 34.55 3.31
CA ALA A 393 -2.82 35.76 3.15
C ALA A 393 -1.35 35.45 2.78
N SER A 394 -0.79 34.36 3.32
CA SER A 394 0.54 33.86 2.94
C SER A 394 0.61 33.30 1.51
N GLN A 395 -0.45 32.65 1.02
CA GLN A 395 -0.54 32.10 -0.33
C GLN A 395 -0.72 33.20 -1.39
N ILE A 396 -1.34 34.34 -1.01
CA ILE A 396 -1.42 35.53 -1.86
C ILE A 396 -0.04 36.19 -1.99
N GLN A 397 0.75 36.22 -0.90
CA GLN A 397 2.11 36.77 -0.92
C GLN A 397 3.08 35.86 -1.71
N ASN A 398 2.95 34.54 -1.56
CA ASN A 398 3.79 33.54 -2.22
C ASN A 398 2.90 32.42 -2.81
N PRO A 399 2.72 32.35 -4.15
CA PRO A 399 1.85 31.35 -4.75
C PRO A 399 2.33 29.91 -4.46
N PRO A 400 1.41 28.95 -4.29
CA PRO A 400 1.77 27.58 -3.97
C PRO A 400 2.60 26.95 -5.10
N PRO A 401 3.63 26.15 -4.77
CA PRO A 401 4.39 25.41 -5.79
C PRO A 401 3.51 24.35 -6.47
N PRO A 402 3.93 23.83 -7.64
CA PRO A 402 3.30 22.65 -8.21
C PRO A 402 3.41 21.46 -7.25
N SER A 403 2.43 20.56 -7.33
CA SER A 403 2.36 19.37 -6.48
C SER A 403 3.64 18.53 -6.58
N SER A 404 4.00 17.88 -5.47
CA SER A 404 5.26 17.15 -5.37
C SER A 404 5.38 16.09 -6.49
N SER A 405 6.59 15.97 -7.02
CA SER A 405 7.00 15.01 -8.05
C SER A 405 6.83 13.54 -7.63
N THR A 406 6.51 13.27 -6.37
CA THR A 406 6.15 11.95 -5.84
C THR A 406 4.64 11.72 -5.74
N LYS A 407 3.83 12.77 -5.87
CA LYS A 407 2.36 12.70 -5.97
C LYS A 407 1.88 12.47 -7.42
N SER A 408 2.56 13.04 -8.42
CA SER A 408 2.27 12.79 -9.85
C SER A 408 2.83 11.44 -10.32
N GLY A 409 1.96 10.49 -10.68
CA GLY A 409 2.37 9.22 -11.31
C GLY A 409 2.28 7.97 -10.44
N ARG A 410 1.42 7.94 -9.41
CA ARG A 410 1.09 6.70 -8.67
C ARG A 410 0.15 5.79 -9.48
N PHE A 411 0.66 5.26 -10.58
CA PHE A 411 0.26 3.94 -11.08
C PHE A 411 1.25 2.94 -10.44
N PHE A 412 0.74 2.00 -9.64
CA PHE A 412 1.46 0.96 -8.87
C PHE A 412 1.93 1.29 -7.43
N GLY A 413 1.36 0.56 -6.46
CA GLY A 413 2.00 0.14 -5.20
C GLY A 413 2.20 1.19 -4.10
N LYS A 414 1.25 1.28 -3.15
CA LYS A 414 1.46 1.92 -1.84
C LYS A 414 2.19 0.94 -0.90
N ALA A 415 3.52 0.91 -0.92
CA ALA A 415 4.31 0.27 0.13
C ALA A 415 5.61 1.04 0.40
N ASN A 416 5.78 1.51 1.64
CA ASN A 416 6.98 2.17 2.15
C ASN A 416 7.88 1.12 2.81
N ILE A 417 8.66 0.37 2.02
CA ILE A 417 9.73 -0.48 2.54
C ILE A 417 11.06 0.06 1.98
N GLY A 418 11.87 0.69 2.83
CA GLY A 418 13.24 1.05 2.46
C GLY A 418 13.70 2.44 2.87
N HIS A 419 13.54 2.81 4.14
CA HIS A 419 14.25 3.96 4.70
C HIS A 419 15.71 3.58 5.07
N THR A 420 15.95 2.37 5.56
CA THR A 420 17.26 1.91 6.08
C THR A 420 18.18 1.24 5.04
N PHE A 421 17.62 0.56 4.03
CA PHE A 421 18.42 -0.16 3.02
C PHE A 421 18.96 0.73 1.88
N ARG A 422 18.41 1.94 1.71
CA ARG A 422 18.69 2.79 0.54
C ARG A 422 19.92 3.68 0.66
N HIS A 423 20.46 3.88 1.87
CA HIS A 423 21.62 4.75 2.09
C HIS A 423 22.94 4.08 1.66
N LYS A 424 23.09 2.76 1.88
CA LYS A 424 24.34 2.02 1.63
C LYS A 424 24.65 1.73 0.15
N SER A 425 23.70 1.95 -0.75
CA SER A 425 23.82 1.72 -2.20
C SER A 425 23.85 3.02 -3.03
N ALA A 426 23.95 4.18 -2.39
CA ALA A 426 24.00 5.48 -3.06
C ALA A 426 25.46 5.87 -3.39
N GLY A 427 25.76 6.14 -4.65
CA GLY A 427 27.07 6.69 -5.07
C GLY A 427 28.01 5.72 -5.78
N ALA A 428 27.64 4.44 -5.95
CA ALA A 428 28.51 3.44 -6.60
C ALA A 428 28.65 3.65 -8.13
N PHE A 429 27.67 4.29 -8.78
CA PHE A 429 27.67 4.54 -10.23
C PHE A 429 27.26 5.99 -10.51
N GLY A 430 28.24 6.81 -10.86
CA GLY A 430 28.11 8.23 -11.18
C GLY A 430 29.48 8.89 -11.19
N PRO A 431 29.67 10.01 -11.90
CA PRO A 431 30.97 10.68 -11.97
C PRO A 431 31.38 11.19 -10.58
N ASP A 432 32.67 11.13 -10.27
CA ASP A 432 33.20 11.20 -8.90
C ASP A 432 32.78 12.47 -8.13
N LEU A 433 32.73 13.62 -8.80
CA LEU A 433 32.33 14.89 -8.21
C LEU A 433 30.86 14.90 -7.74
N ALA A 434 29.96 14.29 -8.51
CA ALA A 434 28.52 14.33 -8.25
C ALA A 434 28.06 13.27 -7.24
N LYS A 435 28.94 12.36 -6.78
CA LYS A 435 28.57 11.22 -5.91
C LYS A 435 27.98 11.67 -4.58
N LYS A 436 28.64 12.62 -3.90
CA LYS A 436 28.20 13.13 -2.59
C LYS A 436 26.84 13.82 -2.67
N LEU A 437 26.66 14.68 -3.66
CA LEU A 437 25.40 15.40 -3.84
C LEU A 437 24.28 14.47 -4.31
N SER A 438 24.60 13.42 -5.08
CA SER A 438 23.63 12.38 -5.45
C SER A 438 23.13 11.59 -4.24
N GLN A 439 24.02 11.31 -3.28
CA GLN A 439 23.64 10.69 -2.01
C GLN A 439 22.70 11.60 -1.21
N LEU A 440 23.04 12.89 -1.07
CA LEU A 440 22.18 13.86 -0.40
C LEU A 440 20.79 13.94 -1.05
N VAL A 441 20.70 14.15 -2.37
CA VAL A 441 19.41 14.22 -3.08
C VAL A 441 18.55 12.97 -2.87
N LYS A 442 19.19 11.80 -2.75
CA LYS A 442 18.49 10.52 -2.48
C LYS A 442 17.98 10.47 -1.04
N MET A 443 18.78 10.91 -0.06
CA MET A 443 18.35 11.01 1.34
C MET A 443 17.18 11.98 1.50
N GLU A 444 17.28 13.15 0.90
CA GLU A 444 16.22 14.17 0.91
C GLU A 444 14.91 13.65 0.30
N LYS A 445 15.00 12.84 -0.77
CA LYS A 445 13.84 12.15 -1.34
C LYS A 445 13.20 11.16 -0.36
N ASN A 446 14.00 10.49 0.46
CA ASN A 446 13.48 9.56 1.46
C ASN A 446 12.80 10.30 2.62
N VAL A 447 13.42 11.38 3.12
CA VAL A 447 12.83 12.24 4.17
C VAL A 447 11.47 12.76 3.71
N MET A 448 11.38 13.28 2.48
CA MET A 448 10.13 13.76 1.91
C MET A 448 9.05 12.67 1.83
N ARG A 449 9.40 11.42 1.47
CA ARG A 449 8.44 10.29 1.47
C ARG A 449 7.96 9.92 2.87
N SER A 450 8.82 10.05 3.88
CA SER A 450 8.43 9.84 5.27
C SER A 450 7.45 10.93 5.71
N MET A 451 7.69 12.19 5.34
CA MET A 451 6.77 13.30 5.59
C MET A 451 5.39 13.09 4.90
N GLU A 452 5.35 12.59 3.65
CA GLU A 452 4.10 12.21 2.96
C GLU A 452 3.34 11.06 3.62
N LEU A 453 4.05 10.19 4.35
CA LEU A 453 3.39 9.15 5.14
C LEU A 453 2.80 9.76 6.40
N VAL A 454 3.60 10.52 7.14
CA VAL A 454 3.16 11.17 8.37
C VAL A 454 1.92 12.04 8.14
N SER A 455 1.87 12.82 7.05
CA SER A 455 0.70 13.65 6.73
C SER A 455 -0.58 12.82 6.57
N ARG A 456 -0.51 11.71 5.83
CA ARG A 456 -1.65 10.80 5.58
C ARG A 456 -2.09 10.07 6.85
N GLU A 457 -1.14 9.49 7.58
CA GLU A 457 -1.44 8.78 8.83
C GLU A 457 -2.05 9.75 9.85
N ARG A 458 -1.58 11.00 9.92
CA ARG A 458 -2.15 12.02 10.82
C ARG A 458 -3.60 12.37 10.46
N MET A 459 -3.94 12.43 9.17
CA MET A 459 -5.34 12.61 8.74
C MET A 459 -6.23 11.42 9.10
N GLU A 460 -5.71 10.18 9.02
CA GLU A 460 -6.43 8.98 9.42
C GLU A 460 -6.62 8.93 10.94
N VAL A 461 -5.58 9.27 11.72
CA VAL A 461 -5.64 9.39 13.19
C VAL A 461 -6.71 10.40 13.60
N ALA A 462 -6.78 11.56 12.93
CA ALA A 462 -7.80 12.57 13.18
C ALA A 462 -9.23 12.03 13.02
N GLN A 463 -9.47 11.24 11.97
CA GLN A 463 -10.78 10.62 11.73
C GLN A 463 -11.12 9.57 12.79
N GLN A 464 -10.15 8.71 13.13
CA GLN A 464 -10.36 7.69 14.16
C GLN A 464 -10.61 8.29 15.54
N LEU A 465 -9.95 9.40 15.89
CA LEU A 465 -10.18 10.11 17.14
C LEU A 465 -11.63 10.61 17.26
N SER A 466 -12.15 11.23 16.20
CA SER A 466 -13.53 11.73 16.16
C SER A 466 -14.55 10.59 16.22
N ILE A 467 -14.34 9.49 15.48
CA ILE A 467 -15.23 8.32 15.51
C ILE A 467 -15.26 7.66 16.88
N TRP A 468 -14.10 7.52 17.54
CA TRP A 468 -14.05 6.96 18.89
C TRP A 468 -14.79 7.84 19.90
N GLY A 469 -14.61 9.16 19.82
CA GLY A 469 -15.24 10.11 20.72
C GLY A 469 -16.76 10.20 20.57
N GLU A 470 -17.31 9.92 19.38
CA GLU A 470 -18.76 9.88 19.14
C GLU A 470 -19.50 8.91 20.07
N ALA A 471 -18.84 7.84 20.51
CA ALA A 471 -19.41 6.84 21.41
C ALA A 471 -19.24 7.16 22.91
N CYS A 472 -18.65 8.31 23.25
CA CYS A 472 -18.37 8.74 24.63
C CYS A 472 -19.42 9.76 25.14
N ASP A 473 -19.19 10.31 26.33
CA ASP A 473 -19.99 11.39 26.91
C ASP A 473 -19.98 12.65 26.01
N ASP A 474 -20.99 13.51 26.17
CA ASP A 474 -21.25 14.68 25.30
C ASP A 474 -20.07 15.66 25.20
N ASP A 475 -19.36 15.88 26.31
CA ASP A 475 -18.17 16.74 26.40
C ASP A 475 -16.97 16.14 25.65
N VAL A 476 -16.70 14.84 25.86
CA VAL A 476 -15.66 14.10 25.17
C VAL A 476 -15.95 14.03 23.67
N SER A 477 -17.20 13.78 23.28
CA SER A 477 -17.64 13.71 21.89
C SER A 477 -17.40 15.03 21.15
N ASP A 478 -17.81 16.17 21.73
CA ASP A 478 -17.60 17.49 21.10
C ASP A 478 -16.11 17.84 20.99
N VAL A 479 -15.34 17.69 22.08
CA VAL A 479 -13.94 18.09 22.11
C VAL A 479 -13.09 17.22 21.18
N THR A 480 -13.32 15.91 21.14
CA THR A 480 -12.59 15.00 20.25
C THR A 480 -12.93 15.22 18.77
N ASP A 481 -14.17 15.61 18.43
CA ASP A 481 -14.53 16.05 17.08
C ASP A 481 -13.73 17.28 16.65
N LYS A 482 -13.68 18.33 17.49
CA LYS A 482 -12.90 19.55 17.19
C LYS A 482 -11.40 19.30 17.16
N LEU A 483 -10.87 18.44 18.04
CA LEU A 483 -9.48 18.00 18.00
C LEU A 483 -9.17 17.23 16.71
N GLY A 484 -10.10 16.40 16.24
CA GLY A 484 -10.02 15.75 14.93
C GLY A 484 -9.86 16.76 13.80
N VAL A 485 -10.68 17.82 13.79
CA VAL A 485 -10.57 18.92 12.81
C VAL A 485 -9.19 19.57 12.82
N LEU A 486 -8.64 19.88 14.00
CA LEU A 486 -7.32 20.50 14.14
C LEU A 486 -6.19 19.57 13.69
N ILE A 487 -6.19 18.30 14.12
CA ILE A 487 -5.16 17.32 13.75
C ILE A 487 -5.19 17.03 12.25
N TYR A 488 -6.38 17.01 11.63
CA TYR A 488 -6.53 16.87 10.19
C TYR A 488 -5.88 18.05 9.45
N GLU A 489 -6.13 19.29 9.90
CA GLU A 489 -5.51 20.49 9.31
C GLU A 489 -3.97 20.47 9.46
N ILE A 490 -3.43 19.93 10.54
CA ILE A 490 -1.99 19.71 10.67
C ILE A 490 -1.48 18.79 9.53
N GLY A 491 -2.20 17.70 9.24
CA GLY A 491 -1.86 16.80 8.13
C GLY A 491 -1.85 17.52 6.78
N GLU A 492 -2.84 18.38 6.53
CA GLU A 492 -2.91 19.19 5.29
C GLU A 492 -1.75 20.20 5.19
N LEU A 493 -1.40 20.86 6.29
CA LEU A 493 -0.24 21.77 6.34
C LEU A 493 1.09 21.05 6.14
N GLU A 494 1.22 19.82 6.63
CA GLU A 494 2.37 18.96 6.33
C GLU A 494 2.42 18.61 4.84
N ASP A 495 1.29 18.28 4.23
CA ASP A 495 1.23 17.93 2.81
C ASP A 495 1.59 19.13 1.90
N GLN A 496 1.17 20.35 2.28
CA GLN A 496 1.57 21.59 1.62
C GLN A 496 3.07 21.89 1.81
N TYR A 497 3.62 21.62 3.00
CA TYR A 497 5.05 21.77 3.26
C TYR A 497 5.88 20.79 2.42
N VAL A 498 5.42 19.54 2.25
CA VAL A 498 6.06 18.54 1.38
C VAL A 498 6.21 19.04 -0.06
N ASP A 499 5.19 19.73 -0.60
CA ASP A 499 5.25 20.28 -1.97
C ASP A 499 6.36 21.34 -2.09
N ARG A 500 6.52 22.20 -1.08
CA ARG A 500 7.64 23.16 -1.02
C ARG A 500 8.99 22.47 -0.79
N TYR A 501 9.02 21.43 0.02
CA TYR A 501 10.23 20.64 0.27
C TYR A 501 10.74 19.96 -1.00
N ASP A 502 9.84 19.56 -1.90
CA ASP A 502 10.22 19.02 -3.20
C ASP A 502 10.94 20.04 -4.08
N GLN A 503 10.50 21.31 -4.11
CA GLN A 503 11.17 22.37 -4.86
C GLN A 503 12.60 22.63 -4.37
N TYR A 504 12.80 22.61 -3.05
CA TYR A 504 14.14 22.62 -2.46
C TYR A 504 14.97 21.45 -3.02
N ARG A 505 14.45 20.22 -2.96
CA ARG A 505 15.17 19.02 -3.45
C ARG A 505 15.48 19.09 -4.94
N VAL A 506 14.55 19.56 -5.77
CA VAL A 506 14.75 19.74 -7.22
C VAL A 506 15.85 20.76 -7.50
N THR A 507 15.92 21.84 -6.71
CA THR A 507 16.98 22.85 -6.82
C THR A 507 18.35 22.25 -6.50
N ILE A 508 18.46 21.43 -5.44
CA ILE A 508 19.71 20.70 -5.12
C ILE A 508 20.05 19.67 -6.23
N LYS A 509 19.05 18.97 -6.79
CA LYS A 509 19.24 18.06 -7.93
C LYS A 509 19.78 18.80 -9.16
N SER A 510 19.37 20.04 -9.39
CA SER A 510 19.91 20.87 -10.48
C SER A 510 21.40 21.14 -10.31
N ILE A 511 21.89 21.37 -9.08
CA ILE A 511 23.32 21.55 -8.80
C ILE A 511 24.08 20.26 -9.17
N ARG A 512 23.57 19.10 -8.75
CA ARG A 512 24.16 17.79 -9.06
C ARG A 512 24.26 17.53 -10.57
N ASN A 513 23.24 17.92 -11.33
CA ASN A 513 23.25 17.76 -12.78
C ASN A 513 24.35 18.62 -13.44
N ILE A 514 24.59 19.82 -12.91
CA ILE A 514 25.65 20.72 -13.40
C ILE A 514 27.02 20.14 -13.04
N GLU A 515 27.23 19.68 -11.80
CA GLU A 515 28.46 18.98 -11.40
C GLU A 515 28.78 17.80 -12.33
N ALA A 516 27.77 16.98 -12.64
CA ALA A 516 27.93 15.86 -13.56
C ALA A 516 28.28 16.31 -14.99
N SER A 517 27.78 17.45 -15.45
CA SER A 517 28.04 17.98 -16.80
C SER A 517 29.45 18.58 -16.98
N VAL A 518 30.13 18.97 -15.90
CA VAL A 518 31.50 19.51 -15.94
C VAL A 518 32.55 18.39 -16.01
N GLN A 519 32.22 17.18 -15.55
CA GLN A 519 33.16 16.06 -15.46
C GLN A 519 33.83 15.67 -16.79
N PRO A 520 33.13 15.62 -17.95
CA PRO A 520 33.76 15.37 -19.24
C PRO A 520 34.88 16.35 -19.61
N SER A 521 34.77 17.62 -19.18
CA SER A 521 35.81 18.64 -19.43
C SER A 521 37.09 18.37 -18.63
N ARG A 522 36.94 17.91 -17.38
CA ARG A 522 38.06 17.48 -16.53
C ARG A 522 38.73 16.22 -17.07
N ASP A 523 37.93 15.23 -17.44
CA ASP A 523 38.42 13.96 -18.00
C ASP A 523 39.18 14.18 -19.32
N ARG A 524 38.69 15.09 -20.17
CA ARG A 524 39.36 15.48 -21.42
C ARG A 524 40.71 16.13 -21.15
N LYS A 525 40.78 17.09 -20.22
CA LYS A 525 42.04 17.72 -19.81
C LYS A 525 43.04 16.68 -19.30
N GLN A 526 42.62 15.80 -18.39
CA GLN A 526 43.49 14.76 -17.83
C GLN A 526 43.99 13.80 -18.91
N LYS A 527 43.11 13.35 -19.81
CA LYS A 527 43.47 12.43 -20.90
C LYS A 527 44.52 13.02 -21.85
N ILE A 528 44.41 14.30 -22.19
CA ILE A 528 45.40 14.97 -23.04
C ILE A 528 46.74 15.09 -22.29
N THR A 529 46.71 15.47 -21.01
CA THR A 529 47.91 15.52 -20.16
C THR A 529 48.63 14.17 -20.09
N ASP A 530 47.88 13.08 -19.89
CA ASP A 530 48.44 11.72 -19.81
C ASP A 530 49.03 11.27 -21.15
N GLN A 531 48.39 11.63 -22.28
CA GLN A 531 48.91 11.37 -23.62
C GLN A 531 50.21 12.13 -23.89
N ILE A 532 50.29 13.40 -23.45
CA ILE A 532 51.53 14.19 -23.53
C ILE A 532 52.62 13.54 -22.70
N ALA A 533 52.33 13.15 -21.45
CA ALA A 533 53.30 12.49 -20.57
C ALA A 533 53.80 11.16 -21.18
N GLN A 534 52.88 10.36 -21.73
CA GLN A 534 53.22 9.09 -22.37
C GLN A 534 54.08 9.27 -23.63
N LEU A 535 53.75 10.25 -24.48
CA LEU A 535 54.52 10.56 -25.69
C LEU A 535 55.88 11.16 -25.37
N LYS A 536 55.98 12.05 -24.38
CA LYS A 536 57.26 12.59 -23.90
C LYS A 536 58.19 11.50 -23.37
N TYR A 537 57.64 10.46 -22.75
CA TYR A 537 58.42 9.33 -22.26
C TYR A 537 58.85 8.35 -23.37
N LYS A 538 57.94 7.99 -24.28
CA LYS A 538 58.19 6.97 -25.33
C LYS A 538 58.88 7.52 -26.59
N GLU A 539 58.47 8.69 -27.05
CA GLU A 539 58.88 9.28 -28.33
C GLU A 539 59.07 10.81 -28.20
N PRO A 540 60.16 11.26 -27.56
CA PRO A 540 60.35 12.68 -27.23
C PRO A 540 60.47 13.60 -28.46
N ASN A 541 60.80 13.05 -29.64
CA ASN A 541 60.95 13.81 -30.88
C ASN A 541 59.68 13.79 -31.77
N SER A 542 58.54 13.31 -31.26
CA SER A 542 57.31 13.20 -32.04
C SER A 542 56.67 14.58 -32.28
N PRO A 543 56.35 14.96 -33.54
CA PRO A 543 55.69 16.24 -33.83
C PRO A 543 54.26 16.33 -33.27
N LYS A 544 53.69 15.20 -32.84
CA LYS A 544 52.36 15.12 -32.19
C LYS A 544 52.34 15.81 -30.82
N ILE A 545 53.49 15.96 -30.16
CA ILE A 545 53.58 16.62 -28.84
C ILE A 545 53.12 18.08 -28.94
N VAL A 546 53.59 18.81 -29.96
CA VAL A 546 53.23 20.23 -30.15
C VAL A 546 51.74 20.41 -30.41
N VAL A 547 51.13 19.50 -31.17
CA VAL A 547 49.68 19.51 -31.44
C VAL A 547 48.89 19.25 -30.16
N LEU A 548 49.28 18.25 -29.37
CA LEU A 548 48.61 17.93 -28.11
C LEU A 548 48.80 19.03 -27.05
N GLU A 549 49.95 19.70 -27.00
CA GLU A 549 50.17 20.86 -26.12
C GLU A 549 49.22 22.01 -26.46
N GLN A 550 49.01 22.29 -27.76
CA GLN A 550 48.02 23.29 -28.18
C GLN A 550 46.58 22.85 -27.84
N GLU A 551 46.26 21.56 -27.99
CA GLU A 551 44.96 21.02 -27.57
C GLU A 551 44.76 21.07 -26.05
N LEU A 552 45.83 20.89 -25.27
CA LEU A 552 45.79 21.01 -23.81
C LEU A 552 45.43 22.44 -23.39
N VAL A 553 46.08 23.46 -23.96
CA VAL A 553 45.78 24.88 -23.65
C VAL A 553 44.30 25.19 -23.93
N ARG A 554 43.76 24.66 -25.02
CA ARG A 554 42.33 24.80 -25.34
C ARG A 554 41.45 24.08 -24.30
N ALA A 555 41.78 22.83 -23.96
CA ALA A 555 41.02 22.05 -22.97
C ALA A 555 41.09 22.67 -21.56
N GLU A 556 42.20 23.31 -21.20
CA GLU A 556 42.37 24.05 -19.95
C GLU A 556 41.47 25.28 -19.90
N ALA A 557 41.41 26.07 -20.98
CA ALA A 557 40.50 27.20 -21.07
C ALA A 557 39.03 26.76 -20.97
N GLU A 558 38.65 25.69 -21.68
CA GLU A 558 37.30 25.09 -21.60
C GLU A 558 36.97 24.62 -20.17
N SER A 559 37.92 23.96 -19.49
CA SER A 559 37.78 23.52 -18.09
C SER A 559 37.62 24.70 -17.13
N LEU A 560 38.43 25.76 -17.26
CA LEU A 560 38.35 26.95 -16.40
C LEU A 560 36.99 27.65 -16.49
N VAL A 561 36.44 27.77 -17.71
CA VAL A 561 35.11 28.35 -17.91
C VAL A 561 34.03 27.48 -17.27
N ALA A 562 34.11 26.15 -17.44
CA ALA A 562 33.16 25.20 -16.86
C ALA A 562 33.20 25.22 -15.31
N GLU A 563 34.40 25.27 -14.72
CA GLU A 563 34.58 25.38 -13.26
C GLU A 563 34.02 26.70 -12.71
N ALA A 564 34.28 27.82 -13.37
CA ALA A 564 33.75 29.12 -12.96
C ALA A 564 32.21 29.13 -13.00
N GLN A 565 31.61 28.56 -14.05
CA GLN A 565 30.16 28.41 -14.17
C GLN A 565 29.57 27.53 -13.06
N LEU A 566 30.16 26.37 -12.80
CA LEU A 566 29.75 25.48 -11.72
C LEU A 566 29.81 26.20 -10.37
N SER A 567 30.92 26.88 -10.09
CA SER A 567 31.15 27.61 -8.84
C SER A 567 30.07 28.68 -8.60
N ASN A 568 29.72 29.45 -9.64
CA ASN A 568 28.72 30.51 -9.56
C ASN A 568 27.30 29.96 -9.39
N ILE A 569 26.89 29.00 -10.23
CA ILE A 569 25.54 28.44 -10.18
C ILE A 569 25.31 27.67 -8.88
N THR A 570 26.31 26.94 -8.38
CA THR A 570 26.23 26.23 -7.10
C THR A 570 25.95 27.20 -5.95
N ARG A 571 26.66 28.33 -5.87
CA ARG A 571 26.42 29.33 -4.81
C ARG A 571 25.04 29.97 -4.91
N GLU A 572 24.61 30.31 -6.12
CA GLU A 572 23.30 30.91 -6.37
C GLU A 572 22.17 29.95 -5.97
N LYS A 573 22.19 28.72 -6.51
CA LYS A 573 21.15 27.72 -6.27
C LYS A 573 21.16 27.19 -4.84
N LEU A 574 22.32 27.02 -4.21
CA LEU A 574 22.40 26.59 -2.81
C LEU A 574 21.76 27.62 -1.89
N LYS A 575 22.08 28.91 -2.09
CA LYS A 575 21.48 29.99 -1.33
C LYS A 575 19.96 30.05 -1.55
N ALA A 576 19.51 29.96 -2.79
CA ALA A 576 18.08 29.96 -3.10
C ALA A 576 17.34 28.76 -2.49
N ALA A 577 17.91 27.55 -2.60
CA ALA A 577 17.32 26.32 -2.10
C ALA A 577 17.07 26.36 -0.58
N PHE A 578 18.10 26.69 0.21
CA PHE A 578 17.96 26.72 1.66
C PHE A 578 17.16 27.93 2.16
N THR A 579 17.21 29.07 1.47
CA THR A 579 16.31 30.20 1.81
C THR A 579 14.85 29.75 1.68
N TYR A 580 14.50 29.12 0.56
CA TYR A 580 13.15 28.63 0.32
C TYR A 580 12.73 27.54 1.33
N GLN A 581 13.61 26.59 1.63
CA GLN A 581 13.34 25.54 2.63
C GLN A 581 13.08 26.12 4.02
N PHE A 582 13.93 27.05 4.49
CA PHE A 582 13.80 27.62 5.82
C PHE A 582 12.58 28.53 5.95
N ASP A 583 12.23 29.28 4.90
CA ASP A 583 11.00 30.07 4.90
C ASP A 583 9.74 29.19 4.93
N ALA A 584 9.73 28.10 4.13
CA ALA A 584 8.64 27.12 4.15
C ALA A 584 8.52 26.40 5.50
N MET A 585 9.65 26.02 6.10
CA MET A 585 9.66 25.34 7.40
C MET A 585 9.18 26.28 8.52
N ARG A 586 9.56 27.57 8.48
CA ARG A 586 9.08 28.55 9.45
C ARG A 586 7.57 28.74 9.36
N GLU A 587 7.02 28.90 8.15
CA GLU A 587 5.56 28.96 7.96
C GLU A 587 4.85 27.73 8.54
N HIS A 588 5.37 26.55 8.22
CA HIS A 588 4.80 25.30 8.71
C HIS A 588 4.82 25.21 10.25
N CYS A 589 5.97 25.43 10.88
CA CYS A 589 6.10 25.32 12.34
C CYS A 589 5.27 26.37 13.10
N GLU A 590 5.17 27.60 12.61
CA GLU A 590 4.37 28.63 13.28
C GLU A 590 2.87 28.35 13.18
N LYS A 591 2.38 27.88 12.02
CA LYS A 591 0.99 27.44 11.87
C LYS A 591 0.67 26.22 12.75
N LEU A 592 1.60 25.27 12.88
CA LEU A 592 1.48 24.16 13.82
C LEU A 592 1.42 24.65 15.28
N ALA A 593 2.22 25.64 15.65
CA ALA A 593 2.20 26.22 16.99
C ALA A 593 0.85 26.92 17.28
N ILE A 594 0.26 27.61 16.30
CA ILE A 594 -1.09 28.20 16.41
C ILE A 594 -2.11 27.09 16.69
N ILE A 595 -2.13 26.03 15.87
CA ILE A 595 -3.08 24.92 16.04
C ILE A 595 -2.90 24.23 17.40
N ALA A 596 -1.65 23.99 17.82
CA ALA A 596 -1.36 23.38 19.12
C ALA A 596 -1.87 24.23 20.29
N GLY A 597 -1.79 25.57 20.18
CA GLY A 597 -2.35 26.49 21.16
C GLY A 597 -3.87 26.35 21.29
N PHE A 598 -4.59 26.42 20.17
CA PHE A 598 -6.06 26.26 20.17
C PHE A 598 -6.51 24.85 20.56
N GLY A 599 -5.76 23.82 20.18
CA GLY A 599 -6.01 22.45 20.60
C GLY A 599 -5.94 22.28 22.11
N LYS A 600 -5.04 23.02 22.79
CA LYS A 600 -5.01 23.05 24.25
C LYS A 600 -6.23 23.77 24.86
N HIS A 601 -6.69 24.85 24.25
CA HIS A 601 -7.91 25.55 24.71
C HIS A 601 -9.17 24.68 24.58
N LEU A 602 -9.25 23.81 23.57
CA LEU A 602 -10.35 22.84 23.48
C LEU A 602 -10.38 21.88 24.68
N LEU A 603 -9.23 21.52 25.23
CA LEU A 603 -9.16 20.62 26.39
C LEU A 603 -9.69 21.27 27.68
N GLU A 604 -9.72 22.60 27.76
CA GLU A 604 -10.29 23.33 28.91
C GLU A 604 -11.82 23.17 29.02
N LEU A 605 -12.47 22.65 27.98
CA LEU A 605 -13.91 22.36 27.95
C LEU A 605 -14.26 20.99 28.54
N ILE A 606 -13.27 20.11 28.77
CA ILE A 606 -13.48 18.80 29.38
C ILE A 606 -13.49 18.95 30.90
N ASP A 607 -14.53 18.44 31.54
CA ASP A 607 -14.58 18.36 33.00
C ASP A 607 -13.84 17.11 33.50
N ASP A 608 -12.68 17.32 34.15
CA ASP A 608 -11.86 16.27 34.72
C ASP A 608 -12.23 15.91 36.17
N ASN A 609 -13.29 16.53 36.72
CA ASN A 609 -13.74 16.22 38.06
C ASN A 609 -14.26 14.78 38.17
N PRO A 610 -13.83 14.01 39.20
CA PRO A 610 -14.28 12.65 39.39
C PRO A 610 -15.75 12.59 39.81
N VAL A 611 -16.48 11.61 39.28
CA VAL A 611 -17.91 11.40 39.58
C VAL A 611 -18.07 10.30 40.62
N THR A 612 -18.96 10.51 41.58
CA THR A 612 -19.30 9.49 42.58
C THR A 612 -20.06 8.34 41.92
N PRO A 613 -19.75 7.05 42.22
CA PRO A 613 -20.50 5.94 41.65
C PRO A 613 -22.02 6.05 41.88
N GLY A 614 -22.79 6.05 40.79
CA GLY A 614 -24.25 6.19 40.81
C GLY A 614 -24.78 7.60 40.56
N GLU A 615 -23.91 8.62 40.54
CA GLU A 615 -24.23 9.98 40.12
C GLU A 615 -23.95 10.15 38.61
N THR A 616 -24.75 10.97 37.92
CA THR A 616 -24.54 11.31 36.50
C THR A 616 -23.75 12.60 36.38
N ARG A 617 -22.94 12.74 35.31
CA ARG A 617 -22.26 14.00 35.00
C ARG A 617 -23.25 15.14 34.74
N GLN A 618 -22.77 16.37 34.94
CA GLN A 618 -23.51 17.57 34.59
C GLN A 618 -23.71 17.66 33.07
N ALA A 619 -24.79 18.30 32.64
CA ALA A 619 -25.05 18.50 31.21
C ALA A 619 -23.97 19.41 30.60
N TYR A 620 -23.42 18.99 29.47
CA TYR A 620 -22.41 19.74 28.74
C TYR A 620 -23.03 20.88 27.92
N ASP A 621 -22.45 22.08 28.00
CA ASP A 621 -22.87 23.30 27.27
C ASP A 621 -21.67 24.00 26.58
N GLY A 622 -20.61 23.25 26.28
CA GLY A 622 -19.39 23.81 25.67
C GLY A 622 -19.45 23.98 24.15
N TYR A 623 -20.55 23.59 23.49
CA TYR A 623 -20.64 23.53 22.02
C TYR A 623 -20.41 24.88 21.32
N GLU A 624 -20.89 25.99 21.90
CA GLU A 624 -20.68 27.32 21.31
C GLU A 624 -19.22 27.76 21.47
N ALA A 625 -18.61 27.48 22.63
CA ALA A 625 -17.22 27.79 22.91
C ALA A 625 -16.26 26.97 22.02
N SER A 626 -16.50 25.66 21.87
CA SER A 626 -15.67 24.78 21.03
C SER A 626 -15.70 25.20 19.56
N LYS A 627 -16.87 25.64 19.08
CA LYS A 627 -17.04 26.19 17.73
C LYS A 627 -16.30 27.52 17.55
N ALA A 628 -16.39 28.43 18.53
CA ALA A 628 -15.67 29.70 18.49
C ALA A 628 -14.15 29.49 18.44
N ILE A 629 -13.61 28.54 19.22
CA ILE A 629 -12.18 28.20 19.20
C ILE A 629 -11.72 27.75 17.79
N ILE A 630 -12.52 26.97 17.07
CA ILE A 630 -12.19 26.57 15.69
C ILE A 630 -12.22 27.76 14.74
N GLN A 631 -13.20 28.67 14.87
CA GLN A 631 -13.28 29.88 14.04
C GLN A 631 -12.05 30.78 14.28
N ASP A 632 -11.68 31.01 15.53
CA ASP A 632 -10.49 31.78 15.90
C ASP A 632 -9.20 31.15 15.34
N CYS A 633 -9.10 29.81 15.37
CA CYS A 633 -7.99 29.10 14.77
C CYS A 633 -7.94 29.28 13.24
N GLU A 634 -9.08 29.19 12.56
CA GLU A 634 -9.16 29.41 11.11
C GLU A 634 -8.76 30.84 10.73
N ASP A 635 -9.23 31.83 11.47
CA ASP A 635 -8.88 33.23 11.25
C ASP A 635 -7.39 33.50 11.51
N ALA A 636 -6.82 32.91 12.57
CA ALA A 636 -5.39 33.00 12.86
C ALA A 636 -4.53 32.38 11.76
N LEU A 637 -4.92 31.20 11.23
CA LEU A 637 -4.23 30.54 10.12
C LEU A 637 -4.35 31.34 8.82
N THR A 638 -5.52 31.94 8.57
CA THR A 638 -5.82 32.72 7.36
C THR A 638 -5.05 34.03 7.30
N ASN A 639 -4.91 34.69 8.45
CA ASN A 639 -4.23 35.98 8.59
C ASN A 639 -2.71 35.86 8.85
N TRP A 640 -2.19 34.64 9.00
CA TRP A 640 -0.76 34.44 9.19
C TRP A 640 0.05 34.93 7.97
N VAL A 641 1.07 35.74 8.23
CA VAL A 641 2.02 36.25 7.23
C VAL A 641 3.44 36.27 7.79
N SER A 642 4.42 36.06 6.91
CA SER A 642 5.85 35.98 7.27
C SER A 642 6.41 37.22 7.99
N GLN A 643 5.78 38.38 7.81
CA GLN A 643 6.15 39.66 8.44
C GLN A 643 5.68 39.75 9.90
N ASN A 644 4.57 39.09 10.23
CA ASN A 644 3.98 39.04 11.57
C ASN A 644 4.41 37.78 12.34
N ALA A 645 5.44 37.10 11.85
CA ALA A 645 6.01 35.91 12.47
C ALA A 645 6.44 36.19 13.91
N SER A 646 5.96 35.37 14.85
CA SER A 646 6.27 35.52 16.28
C SER A 646 7.74 35.19 16.58
N VAL A 647 8.35 34.31 15.77
CA VAL A 647 9.74 33.88 15.93
C VAL A 647 10.66 34.70 15.02
N SER A 648 11.52 35.53 15.62
CA SER A 648 12.52 36.35 14.91
C SER A 648 13.96 36.00 15.31
N SER A 649 14.82 35.74 14.32
CA SER A 649 16.23 35.39 14.54
C SER A 649 17.09 36.65 14.77
N LYS A 650 17.44 36.93 16.03
CA LYS A 650 18.34 38.04 16.39
C LYS A 650 19.81 37.58 16.34
N LEU A 651 20.52 37.95 15.28
CA LEU A 651 21.98 37.73 15.19
C LEU A 651 22.73 38.53 16.27
N SER A 652 23.73 37.90 16.89
CA SER A 652 24.64 38.58 17.83
C SER A 652 25.32 39.80 17.16
N GLN A 653 25.68 40.81 17.95
CA GLN A 653 26.40 41.98 17.42
C GLN A 653 27.70 41.57 16.71
N ARG A 654 28.42 40.60 17.26
CA ARG A 654 29.66 40.03 16.67
C ARG A 654 29.41 39.39 15.31
N SER A 655 28.35 38.60 15.18
CA SER A 655 27.98 37.96 13.90
C SER A 655 27.56 39.01 12.87
N ARG A 656 26.86 40.07 13.29
CA ARG A 656 26.45 41.18 12.43
C ARG A 656 27.64 41.99 11.89
N THR A 657 28.59 42.35 12.76
CA THR A 657 29.79 43.11 12.35
C THR A 657 30.69 42.30 11.43
N LEU A 658 30.91 41.01 11.70
CA LEU A 658 31.64 40.10 10.82
C LEU A 658 30.97 39.97 9.44
N SER A 659 29.64 39.80 9.42
CA SER A 659 28.88 39.68 8.17
C SER A 659 28.86 40.98 7.36
N GLN A 660 28.83 42.14 8.02
CA GLN A 660 28.94 43.45 7.35
C GLN A 660 30.34 43.69 6.80
N ARG A 661 31.38 43.38 7.57
CA ARG A 661 32.78 43.50 7.12
C ARG A 661 33.06 42.63 5.90
N ARG A 662 32.55 41.38 5.91
CA ARG A 662 32.67 40.47 4.76
C ARG A 662 31.94 40.99 3.53
N ARG A 663 30.69 41.46 3.68
CA ARG A 663 29.93 42.08 2.57
C ARG A 663 30.63 43.31 1.98
N ASN A 664 31.23 44.14 2.82
CA ASN A 664 31.97 45.32 2.38
C ASN A 664 33.28 44.96 1.66
N ALA A 665 33.96 43.89 2.08
CA ALA A 665 35.14 43.37 1.38
C ALA A 665 34.78 42.81 0.00
N THR A 666 33.68 42.04 -0.12
CA THR A 666 33.23 41.52 -1.42
C THR A 666 32.83 42.62 -2.40
N ARG A 667 32.35 43.78 -1.92
CA ARG A 667 32.05 44.95 -2.76
C ARG A 667 33.29 45.69 -3.27
N ARG A 668 34.48 45.45 -2.71
CA ARG A 668 35.73 46.11 -3.11
C ARG A 668 36.46 45.42 -4.28
N GLY A 669 35.88 44.37 -4.86
CA GLY A 669 36.25 43.87 -6.20
C GLY A 669 37.53 43.04 -6.29
N ASP A 670 38.04 42.49 -5.19
CA ASP A 670 39.20 41.59 -5.26
C ASP A 670 38.78 40.28 -5.95
N GLY A 671 39.43 39.98 -7.09
CA GLY A 671 39.14 38.80 -7.89
C GLY A 671 39.46 37.53 -7.12
N VAL A 672 38.50 36.59 -7.06
CA VAL A 672 38.70 35.30 -6.38
C VAL A 672 39.42 34.36 -7.34
N ASP A 673 40.67 34.00 -7.02
CA ASP A 673 41.41 32.96 -7.74
C ASP A 673 40.76 31.59 -7.49
N LEU A 674 40.35 30.93 -8.58
CA LEU A 674 39.66 29.63 -8.57
C LEU A 674 40.61 28.46 -8.90
N SER A 675 41.88 28.72 -9.17
CA SER A 675 42.86 27.72 -9.63
C SER A 675 43.15 26.60 -8.61
N GLY A 676 42.90 26.84 -7.31
CA GLY A 676 43.16 25.89 -6.23
C GLY A 676 41.96 25.04 -5.76
N GLN A 677 40.82 25.08 -6.46
CA GLN A 677 39.57 24.48 -5.94
C GLN A 677 39.54 22.94 -5.98
N ASP A 678 40.44 22.30 -6.74
CA ASP A 678 40.56 20.84 -6.93
C ASP A 678 41.60 20.17 -5.99
N GLN A 679 42.08 20.84 -4.93
CA GLN A 679 42.94 20.16 -3.95
C GLN A 679 42.20 19.01 -3.25
N PRO A 680 42.83 17.82 -3.10
CA PRO A 680 42.25 16.71 -2.36
C PRO A 680 41.94 17.14 -0.92
N LEU A 681 40.84 16.60 -0.39
CA LEU A 681 40.21 16.98 0.88
C LEU A 681 41.08 16.80 2.13
N ASP A 682 42.28 16.25 2.01
CA ASP A 682 43.13 15.82 3.13
C ASP A 682 44.00 16.95 3.71
N SER A 683 43.96 18.17 3.17
CA SER A 683 44.90 19.24 3.57
C SER A 683 44.26 20.61 3.78
N ARG A 684 43.15 20.70 4.51
CA ARG A 684 42.63 21.99 5.03
C ARG A 684 42.96 22.15 6.51
N GLU A 685 44.15 22.67 6.81
CA GLU A 685 44.64 23.07 8.15
C GLU A 685 43.91 24.31 8.75
N SER A 686 42.61 24.50 8.51
CA SER A 686 41.83 25.47 9.30
C SER A 686 41.02 24.71 10.34
N GLY A 687 41.52 24.63 11.58
CA GLY A 687 41.00 23.86 12.71
C GLY A 687 39.61 24.25 13.24
N LEU A 688 38.61 24.37 12.36
CA LEU A 688 37.22 24.69 12.67
C LEU A 688 36.23 23.75 11.97
N TRP A 689 36.69 22.81 11.13
CA TRP A 689 35.83 21.90 10.40
C TRP A 689 36.14 20.46 10.79
N ILE A 690 35.19 19.81 11.47
CA ILE A 690 35.25 18.40 11.84
C ILE A 690 34.68 17.60 10.65
N PRO A 691 35.44 16.67 10.06
CA PRO A 691 34.95 15.78 9.01
C PRO A 691 33.70 15.00 9.45
N ALA A 692 32.74 14.79 8.55
CA ALA A 692 31.52 14.04 8.84
C ALA A 692 31.78 12.59 9.33
N SER A 693 32.95 12.02 9.04
CA SER A 693 33.42 10.73 9.53
C SER A 693 33.78 10.71 11.01
N GLU A 694 34.07 11.86 11.62
CA GLU A 694 34.43 11.99 13.05
C GLU A 694 33.20 12.24 13.95
N HIS A 695 32.00 12.23 13.38
CA HIS A 695 30.73 12.50 14.09
C HIS A 695 30.05 11.28 14.73
N GLN A 696 30.68 10.10 14.86
CA GLN A 696 30.06 8.93 15.51
C GLN A 696 30.99 8.19 16.46
N GLY A 697 30.64 8.21 17.75
CA GLY A 697 31.32 7.44 18.79
C GLY A 697 30.86 7.69 20.23
N ASN A 698 29.59 8.01 20.49
CA ASN A 698 29.03 7.82 21.84
C ASN A 698 27.85 6.85 21.73
N GLY A 699 28.09 5.63 22.22
CA GLY A 699 27.08 4.59 22.35
C GLY A 699 25.96 5.07 23.27
N TYR A 700 24.72 4.88 22.83
CA TYR A 700 23.64 4.61 23.76
C TYR A 700 23.66 3.10 23.96
N GLU A 701 24.41 2.68 24.98
CA GLU A 701 24.21 1.37 25.57
C GLU A 701 22.77 1.31 26.11
N ASP A 702 22.11 0.20 25.83
CA ASP A 702 20.92 -0.24 26.55
C ASP A 702 21.16 -0.13 28.06
N ARG A 703 20.33 0.66 28.73
CA ARG A 703 20.03 0.48 30.15
C ARG A 703 18.52 0.60 30.32
N ASP A 704 17.88 -0.55 30.24
CA ASP A 704 16.71 -0.83 31.06
C ASP A 704 17.18 -0.84 32.53
N ASP A 705 16.61 0.03 33.36
CA ASP A 705 16.25 -0.27 34.75
C ASP A 705 15.39 0.88 35.33
N LEU A 706 14.14 0.49 35.57
CA LEU A 706 13.05 0.94 36.44
C LEU A 706 13.23 2.08 37.48
N ASP A 707 12.09 2.79 37.61
CA ASP A 707 11.42 3.40 38.77
C ASP A 707 11.77 4.81 39.30
N ASP A 708 10.70 5.64 39.28
CA ASP A 708 10.22 6.65 40.23
C ASP A 708 11.22 7.60 40.92
N ASP A 709 11.12 8.90 40.65
CA ASP A 709 10.32 9.81 41.51
C ASP A 709 10.42 11.29 41.07
N VAL A 710 9.33 11.99 41.39
CA VAL A 710 9.04 13.41 41.20
C VAL A 710 9.96 14.29 42.07
N ASN A 711 10.57 15.35 41.53
CA ASN A 711 10.32 16.73 42.00
C ASN A 711 11.00 17.83 41.16
N SER A 712 10.20 18.86 40.87
CA SER A 712 10.61 20.18 40.41
C SER A 712 11.48 20.91 41.44
N THR A 713 12.37 21.81 41.00
CA THR A 713 12.31 23.24 41.37
C THR A 713 13.43 24.07 40.74
N ILE A 714 13.00 25.28 40.38
CA ILE A 714 13.70 26.45 39.86
C ILE A 714 14.67 27.01 40.92
N ALA A 715 15.84 27.53 40.51
CA ALA A 715 16.34 28.87 40.89
C ALA A 715 17.77 29.14 40.38
N SER A 716 17.93 30.29 39.67
CA SER A 716 19.00 31.32 39.79
C SER A 716 20.48 30.91 39.72
N GLU A 717 21.46 31.66 39.21
CA GLU A 717 21.66 32.96 38.54
C GLU A 717 23.19 33.09 38.42
N HIS A 718 23.71 33.72 37.35
CA HIS A 718 25.04 34.38 37.27
C HIS A 718 26.29 33.47 37.51
N GLN A 719 27.49 33.66 36.97
CA GLN A 719 28.15 34.81 36.36
C GLN A 719 29.32 34.31 35.49
N ARG A 720 29.58 35.10 34.46
CA ARG A 720 30.65 35.02 33.48
C ARG A 720 31.96 35.56 34.08
N GLY A 721 33.13 34.98 33.77
CA GLY A 721 34.41 35.63 34.05
C GLY A 721 35.62 34.84 33.60
N ARG A 722 36.29 35.32 32.56
CA ARG A 722 37.61 34.89 32.07
C ARG A 722 38.51 36.11 32.19
N GLU A 723 39.59 36.00 32.96
CA GLU A 723 40.65 37.02 33.01
C GLU A 723 41.96 36.37 32.53
N ASP A 724 42.51 36.94 31.45
CA ASP A 724 43.88 36.70 31.00
C ASP A 724 44.75 37.79 31.63
N GLU A 725 45.70 37.40 32.49
CA GLU A 725 46.75 38.28 33.00
C GLU A 725 47.85 38.49 31.94
N ARG A 726 48.21 39.77 31.71
CA ARG A 726 49.48 40.16 31.09
C ARG A 726 50.44 40.68 32.15
N VAL A 727 51.65 40.13 32.06
CA VAL A 727 52.87 40.40 32.83
C VAL A 727 53.39 41.83 32.65
N ILE A 728 53.84 42.46 33.74
CA ILE A 728 55.04 43.32 33.78
C ILE A 728 55.81 43.11 35.11
N ALA A 729 57.06 42.64 34.95
CA ALA A 729 58.27 42.78 35.77
C ALA A 729 58.26 42.42 37.28
N ALA A 730 58.97 41.35 37.64
CA ALA A 730 60.41 41.37 37.91
C ALA A 730 61.05 40.03 37.51
#